data_AF-L2FFQ3-F1
#
_entry.id   AF-L2FFQ3-F1
#
_cell.length_a   1.000
_cell.length_b   1.000
_cell.length_c   1.000
_cell.angle_alpha   90.00
_cell.angle_beta   90.00
_cell.angle_gamma   90.00
#
_symmetry.space_group_name_H-M   'P 1'
#
loop_
_entity.id
_entity.type
_entity.pdbx_description
1 polymer ?
#
loop_
_entity_poly.entity_id
_entity_poly.type
_entity_poly.pdbx_seq_one_letter_code
_entity_poly.pdbx_strand_id
1 'polypeptide(L)'
;MWLFSALSWALFLGLSVWADSDSNNGKGQNPEFYNSARHAAADPYVLYDWESGQYYAYSTEGADDGYHFAIYVSPDLSTWRKHPGGVLKACYDDQMKQIDGGQACWARDWQWAPETYYNAKTGWYFFFFAGRLREDMAKDHFRYSKFEEPSKLGVAVSRSPTGPFKEIQSEPIGYYPFDPDYHDVNLIMDDKQMLPPKTQEEGKQAPKGTYIPTIDPNIFFDKDGRIYLYTSRNAYRNWNWDEKLGKYIEESNIIVVEMDRAWWDDPFARTMPDIASSEVDVHARDAPDLPSNITSYNGTGEIGNPPRKDGWKTVISYGADPQQWENFHVDDYEKNNGTKKDRRWSEGSTVIRRTGKDGKPTYLLTYSANNYEASNYGVGFATAETPLGPFRKSAKNPVLSQAPDAEIPIYSTGHGSIVASPPKNTRSRVGAQEVTQTTPEGAELFYVHHARNDTTRDRSIYTTRMSLDDSSIYFGSDNAITMNLTSLDQPLPVNTYPIQLEIGCPRGRNFDSQFEVRVISKTGAPFDLTEGSNRVVAQPETIEASSIEPVRGRDGTFVLKFDKGSVQELAYQRSSVKGNWTLVDSQKVRCRISSPIKSIDKTYAQFLKKYKPNGSWTADEFSAGFARFLPMAQNLKDESLPLAFNLILDIGEHSYGDVDYGAKTCGYGDTDEPFQAMDNALLEIIESRLKDCTGNDCNDVAFILSPTTDDMGTSQDELREALKPKGIRNKSQFLMNDRARRGDQQLLMTRRRTRRMDTVDWAGNALNDLSETRRRIDSWGLGEHYFAKSIAKLSAIKGIDVPRYNDYHQPLGI
;
A
#
# COMPACT_ATOMS: atom_id res chain seq x y z
N MET A 1 -51.47 -60.55 -8.06
CA MET A 1 -51.67 -61.09 -9.42
C MET A 1 -51.09 -60.04 -10.38
N TRP A 2 -49.94 -60.33 -11.01
CA TRP A 2 -49.20 -59.51 -12.02
C TRP A 2 -48.63 -58.14 -11.53
N LEU A 3 -47.32 -57.77 -11.63
CA LEU A 3 -46.23 -57.90 -12.64
C LEU A 3 -46.39 -56.90 -13.81
N PHE A 4 -45.39 -56.13 -14.30
CA PHE A 4 -43.92 -55.97 -14.13
C PHE A 4 -43.55 -54.44 -14.24
N SER A 5 -42.32 -53.89 -14.13
CA SER A 5 -41.12 -54.06 -13.26
C SER A 5 -40.10 -52.90 -13.55
N ALA A 6 -38.95 -52.83 -12.84
CA ALA A 6 -37.94 -51.75 -12.95
C ALA A 6 -36.90 -51.91 -14.08
N LEU A 7 -36.29 -50.80 -14.52
CA LEU A 7 -34.98 -50.78 -15.21
C LEU A 7 -34.35 -49.36 -15.21
N SER A 8 -33.54 -49.07 -14.20
CA SER A 8 -32.66 -47.88 -14.17
C SER A 8 -31.32 -48.21 -14.82
N TRP A 9 -30.92 -47.48 -15.87
CA TRP A 9 -29.60 -47.65 -16.48
C TRP A 9 -28.56 -46.78 -15.75
N ALA A 10 -27.68 -47.43 -14.99
CA ALA A 10 -26.46 -46.81 -14.48
C ALA A 10 -25.32 -47.02 -15.48
N LEU A 11 -24.81 -45.93 -16.06
CA LEU A 11 -23.63 -45.96 -16.92
C LEU A 11 -22.38 -45.68 -16.07
N PHE A 12 -21.68 -46.75 -15.69
CA PHE A 12 -20.37 -46.66 -15.05
C PHE A 12 -19.32 -46.18 -16.07
N LEU A 13 -18.95 -44.91 -15.99
CA LEU A 13 -17.66 -44.43 -16.52
C LEU A 13 -16.66 -44.37 -15.36
N GLY A 14 -15.89 -45.45 -15.22
CA GLY A 14 -14.77 -45.50 -14.29
C GLY A 14 -13.62 -44.64 -14.80
N LEU A 15 -13.60 -43.36 -14.43
CA LEU A 15 -12.39 -42.55 -14.52
C LEU A 15 -11.47 -42.92 -13.35
N SER A 16 -10.42 -43.67 -13.68
CA SER A 16 -9.30 -43.90 -12.79
C SER A 16 -8.69 -42.56 -12.39
N VAL A 17 -8.82 -42.18 -11.12
CA VAL A 17 -8.08 -41.07 -10.54
C VAL A 17 -6.59 -41.45 -10.53
N TRP A 18 -5.87 -41.00 -11.56
CA TRP A 18 -4.43 -40.83 -11.43
C TRP A 18 -4.24 -39.62 -10.53
N ALA A 19 -3.75 -39.87 -9.31
CA ALA A 19 -3.24 -38.82 -8.47
C ALA A 19 -1.92 -38.34 -9.09
N ASP A 20 -2.00 -37.30 -9.92
CA ASP A 20 -0.80 -36.58 -10.32
C ASP A 20 -0.22 -35.92 -9.07
N SER A 21 0.87 -36.49 -8.57
CA SER A 21 1.72 -35.90 -7.54
C SER A 21 2.53 -34.77 -8.17
N ASP A 22 1.82 -33.72 -8.58
CA ASP A 22 2.39 -32.63 -9.36
C ASP A 22 3.23 -31.73 -8.44
N SER A 23 4.50 -32.12 -8.30
CA SER A 23 5.55 -31.38 -7.59
C SER A 23 6.02 -30.18 -8.41
N ASN A 24 5.05 -29.37 -8.86
CA ASN A 24 5.28 -28.16 -9.60
C ASN A 24 5.74 -27.05 -8.64
N ASN A 25 7.04 -26.70 -8.70
CA ASN A 25 7.63 -25.58 -7.97
C ASN A 25 6.81 -24.30 -8.24
N GLY A 26 6.21 -23.74 -7.18
CA GLY A 26 5.18 -22.68 -7.24
C GLY A 26 5.61 -21.29 -7.73
N LYS A 27 6.55 -21.18 -8.68
CA LYS A 27 6.90 -19.93 -9.36
C LYS A 27 6.03 -19.75 -10.62
N GLY A 28 4.77 -19.33 -10.44
CA GLY A 28 3.90 -19.05 -11.60
C GLY A 28 2.44 -18.67 -11.34
N GLN A 29 1.87 -18.90 -10.15
CA GLN A 29 0.54 -18.41 -9.83
C GLN A 29 0.58 -16.94 -9.41
N ASN A 30 -0.41 -16.15 -9.86
CA ASN A 30 -0.63 -14.80 -9.32
C ASN A 30 -1.03 -14.94 -7.84
N PRO A 31 -0.40 -14.21 -6.90
CA PRO A 31 -0.83 -14.23 -5.51
C PRO A 31 -2.27 -13.71 -5.36
N GLU A 32 -3.03 -14.33 -4.45
CA GLU A 32 -4.46 -14.10 -4.26
C GLU A 32 -4.77 -13.42 -2.92
N PHE A 33 -6.01 -12.92 -2.81
CA PHE A 33 -6.60 -12.41 -1.58
C PHE A 33 -8.12 -12.63 -1.53
N TYR A 34 -8.69 -12.49 -0.34
CA TYR A 34 -10.12 -12.46 -0.11
C TYR A 34 -10.48 -11.35 0.89
N ASN A 35 -11.74 -10.92 0.91
CA ASN A 35 -12.23 -9.94 1.89
C ASN A 35 -12.47 -10.64 3.24
N SER A 36 -11.48 -10.54 4.13
CA SER A 36 -11.43 -11.32 5.38
C SER A 36 -12.19 -10.72 6.57
N ALA A 37 -12.74 -9.50 6.42
CA ALA A 37 -13.47 -8.76 7.48
C ALA A 37 -12.71 -8.70 8.83
N ARG A 38 -11.38 -8.53 8.78
CA ARG A 38 -10.49 -8.50 9.96
C ARG A 38 -10.46 -7.17 10.69
N HIS A 39 -10.65 -6.07 9.96
CA HIS A 39 -10.44 -4.72 10.46
C HIS A 39 -11.78 -3.98 10.51
N ALA A 40 -12.22 -3.65 11.72
CA ALA A 40 -13.40 -2.83 11.95
C ALA A 40 -13.22 -1.48 11.25
N ALA A 41 -14.08 -1.18 10.30
CA ALA A 41 -14.00 0.05 9.53
C ALA A 41 -15.39 0.43 9.01
N ALA A 42 -15.70 1.69 9.16
CA ALA A 42 -16.89 2.33 8.67
C ALA A 42 -16.48 3.50 7.78
N ASP A 43 -17.23 3.67 6.70
CA ASP A 43 -17.11 4.82 5.81
C ASP A 43 -15.67 5.07 5.27
N PRO A 44 -14.95 4.03 4.76
CA PRO A 44 -13.53 4.15 4.42
C PRO A 44 -13.24 5.00 3.17
N TYR A 45 -12.49 6.08 3.35
CA TYR A 45 -11.83 6.81 2.25
C TYR A 45 -10.40 6.32 2.04
N VAL A 46 -10.03 5.97 0.81
CA VAL A 46 -8.70 5.46 0.46
C VAL A 46 -7.92 6.41 -0.44
N LEU A 47 -6.73 6.78 0.04
CA LEU A 47 -5.73 7.54 -0.68
C LEU A 47 -4.58 6.61 -1.12
N TYR A 48 -4.13 6.70 -2.38
CA TYR A 48 -2.86 6.10 -2.80
C TYR A 48 -1.74 7.14 -2.73
N ASP A 49 -0.68 6.84 -1.97
CA ASP A 49 0.51 7.67 -1.91
C ASP A 49 1.61 7.08 -2.79
N TRP A 50 1.97 7.81 -3.84
CA TRP A 50 3.01 7.39 -4.78
C TRP A 50 4.41 7.31 -4.15
N GLU A 51 4.74 8.13 -3.16
CA GLU A 51 6.10 8.22 -2.64
C GLU A 51 6.48 7.03 -1.74
N SER A 52 5.54 6.57 -0.90
CA SER A 52 5.67 5.34 -0.12
C SER A 52 5.23 4.08 -0.88
N GLY A 53 4.42 4.23 -1.93
CA GLY A 53 3.76 3.14 -2.65
C GLY A 53 2.62 2.48 -1.85
N GLN A 54 2.20 3.07 -0.72
CA GLN A 54 1.17 2.56 0.17
C GLN A 54 -0.21 3.18 -0.14
N TYR A 55 -1.25 2.47 0.28
CA TYR A 55 -2.61 2.98 0.43
C TYR A 55 -2.87 3.34 1.89
N TYR A 56 -3.59 4.44 2.10
CA TYR A 56 -4.03 4.91 3.41
C TYR A 56 -5.57 4.97 3.41
N ALA A 57 -6.21 4.13 4.22
CA ALA A 57 -7.65 4.20 4.43
C ALA A 57 -7.96 4.93 5.74
N TYR A 58 -8.81 5.94 5.67
CA TYR A 58 -9.32 6.69 6.83
C TYR A 58 -10.76 6.23 7.08
N SER A 59 -11.10 5.91 8.32
CA SER A 59 -12.39 5.29 8.67
C SER A 59 -12.98 5.93 9.91
N THR A 60 -14.31 6.05 9.98
CA THR A 60 -15.07 6.46 11.17
C THR A 60 -14.73 5.60 12.39
N GLU A 61 -14.69 4.28 12.19
CA GLU A 61 -14.50 3.27 13.25
C GLU A 61 -13.07 2.71 13.26
N GLY A 62 -12.69 2.09 14.39
CA GLY A 62 -11.48 1.27 14.52
C GLY A 62 -10.29 1.92 15.24
N ALA A 63 -10.31 3.21 15.55
CA ALA A 63 -9.24 3.93 16.23
C ALA A 63 -8.87 3.32 17.60
N ASP A 64 -7.68 3.61 18.12
CA ASP A 64 -7.34 3.28 19.51
C ASP A 64 -8.09 4.20 20.50
N ASP A 65 -8.34 3.70 21.72
CA ASP A 65 -9.02 4.43 22.79
C ASP A 65 -8.47 5.86 22.99
N GLY A 66 -9.39 6.83 23.07
CA GLY A 66 -9.04 8.26 23.18
C GLY A 66 -8.68 8.95 21.86
N TYR A 67 -8.86 8.28 20.72
CA TYR A 67 -8.76 8.88 19.38
C TYR A 67 -10.04 8.71 18.57
N HIS A 68 -10.25 9.61 17.62
CA HIS A 68 -11.23 9.49 16.55
C HIS A 68 -10.52 9.19 15.22
N PHE A 69 -11.25 8.47 14.38
CA PHE A 69 -10.88 8.03 13.04
C PHE A 69 -9.66 7.11 12.97
N ALA A 70 -9.86 5.87 12.51
CA ALA A 70 -8.77 4.96 12.26
C ALA A 70 -7.98 5.36 11.01
N ILE A 71 -6.71 4.97 10.98
CA ILE A 71 -5.89 4.98 9.77
C ILE A 71 -5.41 3.54 9.53
N TYR A 72 -5.73 2.98 8.38
CA TYR A 72 -5.21 1.69 7.93
C TYR A 72 -4.21 1.91 6.79
N VAL A 73 -3.15 1.10 6.78
CA VAL A 73 -2.09 1.16 5.75
C VAL A 73 -2.04 -0.17 5.02
N SER A 74 -2.00 -0.15 3.68
CA SER A 74 -1.88 -1.36 2.86
C SER A 74 -0.89 -1.19 1.72
N PRO A 75 -0.07 -2.20 1.39
CA PRO A 75 0.79 -2.19 0.20
C PRO A 75 0.10 -2.72 -1.07
N ASP A 76 -1.11 -3.29 -0.94
CA ASP A 76 -1.75 -4.10 -1.98
C ASP A 76 -3.30 -4.03 -2.02
N LEU A 77 -3.92 -3.08 -1.30
CA LEU A 77 -5.37 -2.96 -1.06
C LEU A 77 -6.03 -4.17 -0.36
N SER A 78 -5.26 -5.17 0.06
CA SER A 78 -5.77 -6.42 0.66
C SER A 78 -5.29 -6.59 2.10
N THR A 79 -3.99 -6.49 2.31
CA THR A 79 -3.34 -6.56 3.61
C THR A 79 -3.43 -5.18 4.24
N TRP A 80 -4.38 -4.99 5.14
CA TRP A 80 -4.52 -3.74 5.88
C TRP A 80 -3.91 -3.88 7.27
N ARG A 81 -2.92 -3.04 7.62
CA ARG A 81 -2.49 -2.91 9.03
C ARG A 81 -3.16 -1.70 9.66
N LYS A 82 -3.56 -1.80 10.93
CA LYS A 82 -3.98 -0.62 11.69
C LYS A 82 -2.76 0.21 12.07
N HIS A 83 -2.77 1.51 11.78
CA HIS A 83 -1.80 2.44 12.35
C HIS A 83 -2.21 2.78 13.79
N PRO A 84 -1.29 2.78 14.77
CA PRO A 84 -1.60 3.12 16.16
C PRO A 84 -2.21 4.53 16.32
N GLY A 85 -3.07 4.68 17.32
CA GLY A 85 -3.82 5.90 17.61
C GLY A 85 -5.03 6.08 16.69
N GLY A 86 -5.15 7.30 16.16
CA GLY A 86 -6.13 7.72 15.17
C GLY A 86 -5.76 9.10 14.64
N VAL A 87 -6.61 9.70 13.82
CA VAL A 87 -6.32 10.99 13.18
C VAL A 87 -6.34 12.13 14.19
N LEU A 88 -7.41 12.20 15.00
CA LEU A 88 -7.62 13.26 15.99
C LEU A 88 -7.69 12.65 17.39
N LYS A 89 -7.11 13.34 18.38
CA LYS A 89 -7.31 12.98 19.78
C LYS A 89 -8.70 13.41 20.21
N ALA A 90 -9.45 12.53 20.87
CA ALA A 90 -10.82 12.82 21.31
C ALA A 90 -10.85 14.05 22.24
N CYS A 91 -11.84 14.93 22.04
CA CYS A 91 -12.02 16.09 22.93
C CYS A 91 -12.62 15.70 24.27
N TYR A 92 -13.49 14.69 24.32
CA TYR A 92 -14.27 14.32 25.48
C TYR A 92 -14.09 12.83 25.81
N ASP A 93 -14.17 12.48 27.10
CA ASP A 93 -14.35 11.10 27.56
C ASP A 93 -15.84 10.70 27.57
N ASP A 94 -16.14 9.44 27.88
CA ASP A 94 -17.50 8.90 27.94
C ASP A 94 -18.43 9.60 28.97
N GLN A 95 -17.87 10.45 29.84
CA GLN A 95 -18.61 11.28 30.79
C GLN A 95 -18.72 12.75 30.33
N MET A 96 -18.42 13.04 29.06
CA MET A 96 -18.39 14.39 28.46
C MET A 96 -17.41 15.35 29.14
N LYS A 97 -16.40 14.84 29.86
CA LYS A 97 -15.34 15.68 30.44
C LYS A 97 -14.24 15.89 29.42
N GLN A 98 -13.79 17.14 29.30
CA GLN A 98 -12.77 17.51 28.32
C GLN A 98 -11.40 16.89 28.63
N ILE A 99 -10.77 16.34 27.61
CA ILE A 99 -9.45 15.72 27.61
C ILE A 99 -8.41 16.77 27.17
N ASP A 100 -7.31 16.89 27.91
CA ASP A 100 -6.23 17.83 27.59
C ASP A 100 -5.60 17.53 26.22
N GLY A 101 -5.43 18.56 25.40
CA GLY A 101 -4.95 18.46 24.01
C GLY A 101 -5.89 17.71 23.05
N GLY A 102 -7.16 17.50 23.41
CA GLY A 102 -8.19 16.98 22.50
C GLY A 102 -8.55 17.97 21.38
N GLN A 103 -9.11 17.45 20.29
CA GLN A 103 -9.44 18.20 19.07
C GLN A 103 -10.91 18.00 18.67
N ALA A 104 -11.44 18.88 17.81
CA ALA A 104 -12.84 18.91 17.38
C ALA A 104 -13.84 19.15 18.53
N CYS A 105 -13.47 19.98 19.51
CA CYS A 105 -14.27 20.26 20.71
C CYS A 105 -15.60 21.01 20.46
N TRP A 106 -15.83 21.49 19.24
CA TRP A 106 -17.11 22.02 18.78
C TRP A 106 -18.13 20.90 18.47
N ALA A 107 -17.66 19.68 18.22
CA ALA A 107 -18.49 18.49 18.06
C ALA A 107 -18.71 17.83 19.43
N ARG A 108 -19.96 17.45 19.73
CA ARG A 108 -20.29 16.58 20.88
C ARG A 108 -19.89 15.14 20.57
N ASP A 109 -20.29 14.68 19.40
CA ASP A 109 -20.24 13.29 18.94
C ASP A 109 -20.32 13.28 17.40
N TRP A 110 -20.49 12.08 16.82
CA TRP A 110 -20.70 11.87 15.38
C TRP A 110 -19.52 12.29 14.51
N GLN A 111 -18.31 12.02 15.01
CA GLN A 111 -17.05 12.13 14.28
C GLN A 111 -17.03 11.07 13.15
N TRP A 112 -17.59 11.40 11.99
CA TRP A 112 -17.96 10.45 10.93
C TRP A 112 -17.38 10.79 9.55
N ALA A 113 -17.36 9.79 8.67
CA ALA A 113 -17.12 9.85 7.23
C ALA A 113 -15.91 10.71 6.83
N PRO A 114 -14.69 10.28 7.17
CA PRO A 114 -13.49 11.07 6.88
C PRO A 114 -13.02 10.95 5.43
N GLU A 115 -12.63 12.05 4.79
CA GLU A 115 -11.90 12.05 3.50
C GLU A 115 -10.58 12.84 3.59
N THR A 116 -9.53 12.39 2.86
CA THR A 116 -8.18 13.00 2.95
C THR A 116 -7.55 13.32 1.60
N TYR A 117 -7.17 14.57 1.38
CA TYR A 117 -6.61 15.05 0.11
C TYR A 117 -5.18 15.53 0.27
N TYR A 118 -4.32 15.25 -0.72
CA TYR A 118 -2.90 15.60 -0.68
C TYR A 118 -2.55 16.66 -1.72
N ASN A 119 -2.17 17.85 -1.28
CA ASN A 119 -1.66 18.88 -2.17
C ASN A 119 -0.16 18.69 -2.44
N ALA A 120 0.18 18.05 -3.55
CA ALA A 120 1.57 17.86 -3.97
C ALA A 120 2.35 19.16 -4.25
N LYS A 121 1.70 20.32 -4.41
CA LYS A 121 2.39 21.63 -4.56
C LYS A 121 2.86 22.19 -3.22
N THR A 122 2.06 22.03 -2.17
CA THR A 122 2.32 22.61 -0.84
C THR A 122 2.90 21.58 0.14
N GLY A 123 2.71 20.29 -0.12
CA GLY A 123 3.14 19.17 0.72
C GLY A 123 2.28 18.99 1.97
N TRP A 124 0.97 19.29 1.88
CA TRP A 124 0.01 19.16 2.97
C TRP A 124 -1.08 18.14 2.64
N TYR A 125 -1.44 17.34 3.63
CA TYR A 125 -2.65 16.53 3.68
C TYR A 125 -3.75 17.35 4.37
N PHE A 126 -4.93 17.39 3.79
CA PHE A 126 -6.14 17.99 4.35
C PHE A 126 -7.15 16.87 4.63
N PHE A 127 -7.52 16.72 5.89
CA PHE A 127 -8.44 15.73 6.42
C PHE A 127 -9.77 16.41 6.75
N PHE A 128 -10.85 16.02 6.08
CA PHE A 128 -12.20 16.51 6.29
C PHE A 128 -13.04 15.43 6.98
N PHE A 129 -13.96 15.85 7.85
CA PHE A 129 -14.81 14.95 8.61
C PHE A 129 -16.12 15.63 9.01
N ALA A 130 -17.15 14.85 9.32
CA ALA A 130 -18.38 15.33 9.92
C ALA A 130 -18.33 15.32 11.46
N GLY A 131 -19.10 16.19 12.10
CA GLY A 131 -19.31 16.23 13.55
C GLY A 131 -20.65 16.87 13.91
N ARG A 132 -21.35 16.34 14.91
CA ARG A 132 -22.61 16.92 15.40
C ARG A 132 -22.29 17.97 16.46
N LEU A 133 -22.78 19.20 16.24
CA LEU A 133 -22.55 20.34 17.14
C LEU A 133 -23.01 20.04 18.57
N ARG A 134 -22.31 20.63 19.53
CA ARG A 134 -22.82 20.74 20.90
C ARG A 134 -24.12 21.55 20.96
N GLU A 135 -24.93 21.26 21.97
CA GLU A 135 -26.26 21.87 22.16
C GLU A 135 -26.21 23.39 22.34
N ASP A 136 -25.15 23.92 22.95
CA ASP A 136 -24.93 25.36 23.14
C ASP A 136 -24.67 26.11 21.83
N MET A 137 -24.23 25.40 20.77
CA MET A 137 -23.89 25.98 19.46
C MET A 137 -25.02 25.85 18.42
N ALA A 138 -26.00 24.97 18.65
CA ALA A 138 -26.98 24.57 17.62
C ALA A 138 -27.80 25.74 17.05
N LYS A 139 -28.30 26.64 17.91
CA LYS A 139 -29.15 27.78 17.49
C LYS A 139 -28.41 28.78 16.63
N ASP A 140 -27.11 28.97 16.85
CA ASP A 140 -26.28 29.94 16.15
C ASP A 140 -25.75 29.40 14.81
N HIS A 141 -26.03 28.14 14.49
CA HIS A 141 -25.71 27.52 13.20
C HIS A 141 -26.95 27.08 12.41
N PHE A 142 -28.03 26.69 13.10
CA PHE A 142 -29.25 26.10 12.51
C PHE A 142 -30.55 26.76 12.99
N ARG A 143 -30.48 27.99 13.52
CA ARG A 143 -31.60 28.83 14.04
C ARG A 143 -32.28 28.31 15.30
N TYR A 144 -32.34 27.01 15.53
CA TYR A 144 -33.11 26.39 16.62
C TYR A 144 -32.17 25.68 17.61
N SER A 145 -32.28 25.95 18.92
CA SER A 145 -31.40 25.29 19.92
C SER A 145 -31.67 23.80 20.08
N LYS A 146 -32.86 23.36 19.69
CA LYS A 146 -33.26 21.95 19.61
C LYS A 146 -33.38 21.49 18.15
N PHE A 147 -32.54 22.02 17.26
CA PHE A 147 -32.45 21.48 15.90
C PHE A 147 -32.12 19.98 15.96
N GLU A 148 -32.83 19.16 15.20
CA GLU A 148 -32.62 17.72 15.17
C GLU A 148 -31.34 17.45 14.36
N GLU A 149 -30.29 17.01 15.06
CA GLU A 149 -28.99 16.61 14.49
C GLU A 149 -28.21 17.70 13.73
N PRO A 150 -27.77 18.76 14.44
CA PRO A 150 -27.07 19.90 13.87
C PRO A 150 -25.63 19.54 13.47
N SER A 151 -25.46 18.87 12.33
CA SER A 151 -24.17 18.37 11.86
C SER A 151 -23.46 19.36 10.95
N LYS A 152 -22.14 19.48 11.13
CA LYS A 152 -21.23 20.36 10.41
C LYS A 152 -19.96 19.60 10.03
N LEU A 153 -19.18 20.18 9.12
CA LEU A 153 -17.91 19.62 8.67
C LEU A 153 -16.72 20.32 9.33
N GLY A 154 -15.70 19.57 9.71
CA GLY A 154 -14.41 20.06 10.22
C GLY A 154 -13.26 19.81 9.25
N VAL A 155 -12.11 20.41 9.55
CA VAL A 155 -10.86 20.17 8.81
C VAL A 155 -9.64 20.14 9.73
N ALA A 156 -8.74 19.20 9.45
CA ALA A 156 -7.42 19.11 10.07
C ALA A 156 -6.34 18.89 9.00
N VAL A 157 -5.08 19.23 9.30
CA VAL A 157 -3.98 19.18 8.33
C VAL A 157 -2.74 18.48 8.89
N SER A 158 -1.97 17.84 8.00
CA SER A 158 -0.71 17.19 8.35
C SER A 158 0.33 17.23 7.23
N ARG A 159 1.61 17.04 7.61
CA ARG A 159 2.75 16.84 6.69
C ARG A 159 3.00 15.35 6.37
N SER A 160 2.18 14.45 6.91
CA SER A 160 2.29 13.00 6.76
C SER A 160 0.89 12.41 6.60
N PRO A 161 0.70 11.37 5.78
CA PRO A 161 -0.60 10.71 5.66
C PRO A 161 -1.06 10.07 6.99
N THR A 162 -0.13 9.71 7.88
CA THR A 162 -0.45 9.13 9.20
C THR A 162 -0.43 10.15 10.34
N GLY A 163 -0.34 11.44 10.05
CA GLY A 163 -0.34 12.49 11.06
C GLY A 163 1.03 12.76 11.71
N PRO A 164 1.06 13.48 12.85
CA PRO A 164 -0.11 13.97 13.59
C PRO A 164 -0.89 15.01 12.79
N PHE A 165 -2.21 14.90 12.80
CA PHE A 165 -3.11 15.91 12.23
C PHE A 165 -3.44 16.97 13.27
N LYS A 166 -3.63 18.21 12.80
CA LYS A 166 -4.04 19.35 13.64
C LYS A 166 -5.17 20.12 12.98
N GLU A 167 -6.22 20.43 13.72
CA GLU A 167 -7.23 21.40 13.28
C GLU A 167 -6.57 22.70 12.79
N ILE A 168 -7.08 23.28 11.71
CA ILE A 168 -6.65 24.62 11.24
C ILE A 168 -7.14 25.67 12.25
N GLN A 169 -8.41 25.56 12.64
CA GLN A 169 -9.04 26.26 13.76
C GLN A 169 -10.00 25.27 14.46
N SER A 170 -10.23 25.41 15.77
CA SER A 170 -11.10 24.48 16.52
C SER A 170 -12.58 24.89 16.40
N GLU A 171 -13.04 24.98 15.15
CA GLU A 171 -14.41 25.29 14.74
C GLU A 171 -14.74 24.56 13.43
N PRO A 172 -16.03 24.33 13.11
CA PRO A 172 -16.41 23.78 11.81
C PRO A 172 -16.17 24.79 10.68
N ILE A 173 -16.10 24.30 9.43
CA ILE A 173 -15.95 25.15 8.26
C ILE A 173 -17.14 26.11 8.08
N GLY A 174 -16.85 27.28 7.51
CA GLY A 174 -17.87 28.26 7.13
C GLY A 174 -18.71 27.76 5.96
N TYR A 175 -19.79 27.04 6.25
CA TYR A 175 -20.81 26.69 5.25
C TYR A 175 -22.18 26.57 5.92
N TYR A 176 -23.14 27.39 5.52
CA TYR A 176 -24.48 27.53 6.10
C TYR A 176 -25.55 27.40 5.00
N PRO A 177 -25.65 26.24 4.33
CA PRO A 177 -26.62 26.04 3.25
C PRO A 177 -28.05 26.24 3.77
N PHE A 178 -28.82 27.02 3.04
CA PHE A 178 -30.19 27.40 3.43
C PHE A 178 -31.14 27.16 2.26
N ASP A 179 -32.24 26.46 2.51
CA ASP A 179 -33.32 26.30 1.54
C ASP A 179 -34.42 27.34 1.85
N PRO A 180 -34.60 28.40 1.03
CA PRO A 180 -35.64 29.41 1.23
C PRO A 180 -37.04 28.93 0.83
N ASP A 181 -37.16 27.86 0.04
CA ASP A 181 -38.40 27.39 -0.56
C ASP A 181 -39.02 26.18 0.17
N TYR A 182 -38.22 25.42 0.91
CA TYR A 182 -38.68 24.29 1.71
C TYR A 182 -39.69 24.72 2.77
N HIS A 183 -40.85 24.06 2.79
CA HIS A 183 -41.86 24.19 3.83
C HIS A 183 -41.42 23.39 5.07
N ASP A 184 -40.99 24.06 6.14
CA ASP A 184 -40.49 23.42 7.36
C ASP A 184 -41.64 22.85 8.21
N VAL A 185 -42.21 21.73 7.75
CA VAL A 185 -43.38 21.08 8.37
C VAL A 185 -43.14 20.68 9.83
N ASN A 186 -41.88 20.52 10.25
CA ASN A 186 -41.51 20.33 11.65
C ASN A 186 -42.03 21.46 12.56
N LEU A 187 -42.22 22.68 12.03
CA LEU A 187 -42.82 23.81 12.73
C LEU A 187 -44.34 23.68 12.92
N ILE A 188 -45.02 22.72 12.28
CA ILE A 188 -46.45 22.44 12.49
C ILE A 188 -46.74 21.00 12.95
N MET A 189 -45.71 20.15 13.01
CA MET A 189 -45.73 18.81 13.64
C MET A 189 -45.80 18.90 15.18
N ASP A 190 -46.09 17.78 15.85
CA ASP A 190 -46.18 17.70 17.33
C ASP A 190 -44.81 17.79 18.05
N ASP A 191 -44.81 17.92 19.38
CA ASP A 191 -43.58 17.97 20.19
C ASP A 191 -42.71 16.71 20.09
N LYS A 192 -43.28 15.58 19.66
CA LYS A 192 -42.54 14.33 19.46
C LYS A 192 -41.82 14.30 18.12
N GLN A 193 -42.26 15.11 17.16
CA GLN A 193 -41.74 15.20 15.81
C GLN A 193 -41.77 13.86 15.04
N MET A 194 -42.64 12.94 15.44
CA MET A 194 -42.70 11.57 14.89
C MET A 194 -43.68 11.41 13.72
N LEU A 195 -44.71 12.26 13.66
CA LEU A 195 -45.75 12.20 12.63
C LEU A 195 -45.81 13.53 11.85
N PRO A 196 -45.58 13.51 10.52
CA PRO A 196 -45.76 14.66 9.65
C PRO A 196 -47.26 14.98 9.45
N PRO A 197 -47.59 16.13 8.81
CA PRO A 197 -48.96 16.42 8.37
C PRO A 197 -49.56 15.28 7.54
N LYS A 198 -50.88 15.10 7.58
CA LYS A 198 -51.54 13.95 6.91
C LYS A 198 -51.72 14.17 5.42
N THR A 199 -51.69 15.42 4.96
CA THR A 199 -51.88 15.79 3.57
C THR A 199 -50.86 16.81 3.11
N GLN A 200 -50.57 16.83 1.81
CA GLN A 200 -49.70 17.85 1.20
C GLN A 200 -50.20 19.28 1.46
N GLU A 201 -51.52 19.51 1.43
CA GLU A 201 -52.12 20.83 1.61
C GLU A 201 -51.99 21.36 3.05
N GLU A 202 -52.00 20.48 4.05
CA GLU A 202 -51.65 20.84 5.44
C GLU A 202 -50.18 21.23 5.54
N GLY A 203 -49.27 20.45 4.95
CA GLY A 203 -47.83 20.74 4.99
C GLY A 203 -47.42 22.01 4.23
N LYS A 204 -48.13 22.35 3.14
CA LYS A 204 -47.98 23.64 2.44
C LYS A 204 -48.31 24.87 3.30
N GLN A 205 -49.02 24.71 4.42
CA GLN A 205 -49.24 25.80 5.39
C GLN A 205 -48.04 26.04 6.31
N ALA A 206 -47.04 25.15 6.31
CA ALA A 206 -45.85 25.33 7.14
C ALA A 206 -45.03 26.54 6.67
N PRO A 207 -44.40 27.29 7.60
CA PRO A 207 -43.49 28.37 7.27
C PRO A 207 -42.36 27.85 6.37
N LYS A 208 -41.97 28.66 5.38
CA LYS A 208 -40.82 28.35 4.53
C LYS A 208 -39.50 28.65 5.24
N GLY A 209 -38.41 28.03 4.77
CA GLY A 209 -37.05 28.43 5.08
C GLY A 209 -36.37 27.58 6.16
N THR A 210 -35.46 26.68 5.78
CA THR A 210 -34.68 25.84 6.71
C THR A 210 -33.18 25.82 6.42
N TYR A 211 -32.36 25.60 7.45
CA TYR A 211 -30.91 25.35 7.30
C TYR A 211 -30.65 23.86 7.11
N ILE A 212 -29.67 23.53 6.26
CA ILE A 212 -29.36 22.15 5.89
C ILE A 212 -28.15 21.66 6.71
N PRO A 213 -28.30 20.63 7.57
CA PRO A 213 -27.18 19.97 8.24
C PRO A 213 -26.41 19.09 7.24
N THR A 214 -25.08 19.05 7.35
CA THR A 214 -24.20 18.37 6.39
C THR A 214 -23.24 17.38 7.03
N ILE A 215 -23.12 16.20 6.41
CA ILE A 215 -22.15 15.14 6.70
C ILE A 215 -21.52 14.65 5.38
N ASP A 216 -20.66 13.63 5.45
CA ASP A 216 -19.99 12.96 4.32
C ASP A 216 -19.34 13.90 3.28
N PRO A 217 -18.24 14.58 3.66
CA PRO A 217 -17.55 15.54 2.80
C PRO A 217 -16.77 14.88 1.65
N ASN A 218 -17.29 14.95 0.42
CA ASN A 218 -16.55 14.57 -0.79
C ASN A 218 -16.10 15.80 -1.58
N ILE A 219 -14.79 16.02 -1.68
CA ILE A 219 -14.17 17.15 -2.36
C ILE A 219 -13.61 16.69 -3.71
N PHE A 220 -14.18 17.26 -4.76
CA PHE A 220 -13.80 16.98 -6.14
C PHE A 220 -13.01 18.16 -6.73
N PHE A 221 -11.82 17.87 -7.23
CA PHE A 221 -10.95 18.84 -7.92
C PHE A 221 -11.09 18.67 -9.44
N ASP A 222 -11.65 19.64 -10.15
CA ASP A 222 -11.85 19.55 -11.60
C ASP A 222 -10.63 20.04 -12.41
N LYS A 223 -10.57 19.67 -13.69
CA LYS A 223 -9.46 19.98 -14.61
C LYS A 223 -9.30 21.47 -14.93
N ASP A 224 -10.33 22.29 -14.70
CA ASP A 224 -10.25 23.75 -14.83
C ASP A 224 -9.67 24.43 -13.58
N GLY A 225 -9.45 23.66 -12.50
CA GLY A 225 -8.93 24.15 -11.23
C GLY A 225 -10.00 24.58 -10.22
N ARG A 226 -11.30 24.43 -10.53
CA ARG A 226 -12.37 24.58 -9.53
C ARG A 226 -12.37 23.41 -8.55
N ILE A 227 -12.94 23.67 -7.39
CA ILE A 227 -13.08 22.70 -6.30
C ILE A 227 -14.56 22.67 -5.91
N TYR A 228 -15.11 21.47 -5.76
CA TYR A 228 -16.52 21.28 -5.42
C TYR A 228 -16.63 20.42 -4.16
N LEU A 229 -17.45 20.85 -3.22
CA LEU A 229 -17.78 20.10 -2.01
C LEU A 229 -19.17 19.48 -2.19
N TYR A 230 -19.21 18.17 -2.28
CA TYR A 230 -20.42 17.36 -2.16
C TYR A 230 -20.60 16.97 -0.69
N THR A 231 -21.83 16.97 -0.20
CA THR A 231 -22.18 16.58 1.17
C THR A 231 -23.52 15.87 1.20
N SER A 232 -23.67 14.88 2.08
CA SER A 232 -24.97 14.34 2.45
C SER A 232 -25.69 15.33 3.37
N ARG A 233 -26.95 15.66 3.06
CA ARG A 233 -27.90 16.30 3.97
C ARG A 233 -28.43 15.24 4.91
N ASN A 234 -28.38 15.44 6.23
CA ASN A 234 -29.06 14.52 7.17
C ASN A 234 -30.55 14.44 6.80
N ALA A 235 -31.14 13.24 6.84
CA ALA A 235 -32.55 13.03 6.49
C ALA A 235 -33.50 13.86 7.36
N TYR A 236 -33.07 14.09 8.59
CA TYR A 236 -33.76 14.68 9.70
C TYR A 236 -34.26 16.09 9.34
N ARG A 237 -35.53 16.35 9.67
CA ARG A 237 -36.25 17.58 9.26
C ARG A 237 -36.25 17.81 7.73
N ASN A 238 -36.32 16.73 6.94
CA ASN A 238 -36.49 16.77 5.48
C ASN A 238 -37.70 15.93 5.03
N TRP A 239 -38.87 16.28 5.56
CA TRP A 239 -40.12 15.66 5.18
C TRP A 239 -40.53 16.11 3.78
N ASN A 240 -40.34 15.23 2.81
CA ASN A 240 -40.79 15.42 1.44
C ASN A 240 -42.09 14.63 1.20
N TRP A 241 -43.03 15.22 0.48
CA TRP A 241 -44.27 14.55 0.12
C TRP A 241 -44.06 13.60 -1.06
N ASP A 242 -44.34 12.32 -0.87
CA ASP A 242 -44.31 11.32 -1.93
C ASP A 242 -45.71 11.17 -2.56
N GLU A 243 -45.86 11.65 -3.78
CA GLU A 243 -47.14 11.59 -4.54
C GLU A 243 -47.60 10.16 -4.86
N LYS A 244 -46.70 9.17 -4.90
CA LYS A 244 -47.04 7.77 -5.18
C LYS A 244 -47.48 7.03 -3.92
N LEU A 245 -46.88 7.34 -2.78
CA LEU A 245 -47.24 6.77 -1.47
C LEU A 245 -48.37 7.55 -0.78
N GLY A 246 -48.63 8.80 -1.17
CA GLY A 246 -49.64 9.66 -0.56
C GLY A 246 -49.33 10.05 0.89
N LYS A 247 -48.05 10.12 1.24
CA LYS A 247 -47.56 10.47 2.58
C LYS A 247 -46.21 11.20 2.53
N TYR A 248 -45.87 11.87 3.63
CA TYR A 248 -44.54 12.43 3.83
C TYR A 248 -43.54 11.35 4.24
N ILE A 249 -42.31 11.43 3.70
CA ILE A 249 -41.16 10.60 4.03
C ILE A 249 -40.01 11.54 4.45
N GLU A 250 -39.24 11.19 5.48
CA GLU A 250 -38.08 11.96 5.91
C GLU A 250 -36.82 11.47 5.14
N GLU A 251 -36.23 12.30 4.26
CA GLU A 251 -35.27 11.85 3.23
C GLU A 251 -33.88 12.51 3.34
N SER A 252 -32.77 11.76 3.34
CA SER A 252 -31.46 12.36 3.02
C SER A 252 -31.26 12.50 1.51
N ASN A 253 -30.51 13.53 1.14
CA ASN A 253 -30.17 13.92 -0.23
C ASN A 253 -28.67 14.25 -0.27
N ILE A 254 -28.03 14.18 -1.43
CA ILE A 254 -26.68 14.74 -1.63
C ILE A 254 -26.80 16.10 -2.29
N ILE A 255 -26.06 17.09 -1.78
CA ILE A 255 -25.97 18.44 -2.32
C ILE A 255 -24.52 18.78 -2.70
N VAL A 256 -24.32 19.81 -3.51
CA VAL A 256 -22.99 20.32 -3.91
C VAL A 256 -22.93 21.84 -3.87
N VAL A 257 -21.74 22.37 -3.56
CA VAL A 257 -21.38 23.80 -3.65
C VAL A 257 -19.97 23.95 -4.24
N GLU A 258 -19.68 25.05 -4.93
CA GLU A 258 -18.32 25.40 -5.35
C GLU A 258 -17.55 25.97 -4.14
N MET A 259 -16.29 25.56 -3.95
CA MET A 259 -15.42 26.05 -2.88
C MET A 259 -14.51 27.17 -3.36
N ASP A 260 -14.11 28.06 -2.44
CA ASP A 260 -12.98 28.95 -2.71
C ASP A 260 -11.68 28.13 -2.83
N ARG A 261 -10.67 28.68 -3.51
CA ARG A 261 -9.40 27.98 -3.80
C ARG A 261 -8.25 28.35 -2.85
N ALA A 262 -8.36 29.45 -2.09
CA ALA A 262 -7.26 30.01 -1.30
C ALA A 262 -6.74 29.05 -0.22
N TRP A 263 -7.63 28.26 0.41
CA TRP A 263 -7.23 27.28 1.42
C TRP A 263 -6.35 26.16 0.86
N TRP A 264 -6.62 25.72 -0.37
CA TRP A 264 -5.85 24.66 -1.02
C TRP A 264 -4.48 25.16 -1.45
N ASP A 265 -4.40 26.36 -2.04
CA ASP A 265 -3.15 26.94 -2.52
C ASP A 265 -2.31 27.61 -1.40
N ASP A 266 -2.77 27.64 -0.15
CA ASP A 266 -2.02 28.14 1.02
C ASP A 266 -0.80 27.25 1.35
N PRO A 267 0.45 27.75 1.23
CA PRO A 267 1.66 26.97 1.50
C PRO A 267 1.82 26.58 2.98
N PHE A 268 1.09 27.22 3.90
CA PHE A 268 1.15 26.98 5.34
C PHE A 268 -0.07 26.22 5.89
N ALA A 269 -1.10 25.99 5.08
CA ALA A 269 -2.37 25.35 5.46
C ALA A 269 -2.99 25.96 6.75
N ARG A 270 -3.11 27.30 6.77
CA ARG A 270 -3.68 28.09 7.87
C ARG A 270 -5.01 28.74 7.51
N THR A 271 -5.31 28.83 6.22
CA THR A 271 -6.55 29.36 5.67
C THR A 271 -7.63 28.29 5.80
N MET A 272 -8.74 28.62 6.47
CA MET A 272 -9.89 27.72 6.55
C MET A 272 -10.54 27.53 5.18
N PRO A 273 -11.00 26.32 4.83
CA PRO A 273 -11.89 26.10 3.71
C PRO A 273 -13.21 26.87 3.91
N ASP A 274 -13.64 27.54 2.85
CA ASP A 274 -14.91 28.26 2.74
C ASP A 274 -15.47 28.01 1.34
N ILE A 275 -16.76 28.30 1.15
CA ILE A 275 -17.41 28.22 -0.16
C ILE A 275 -16.95 29.37 -1.07
N ALA A 276 -17.17 29.23 -2.37
CA ALA A 276 -16.90 30.29 -3.32
C ALA A 276 -17.71 31.55 -2.97
N SER A 277 -17.08 32.73 -3.07
CA SER A 277 -17.73 34.01 -2.75
C SER A 277 -19.02 34.32 -3.53
N SER A 278 -19.26 33.62 -4.65
CA SER A 278 -20.51 33.67 -5.42
C SER A 278 -21.68 32.89 -4.80
N GLU A 279 -21.40 31.98 -3.85
CA GLU A 279 -22.39 31.13 -3.16
C GLU A 279 -22.72 31.65 -1.74
N VAL A 280 -21.88 32.54 -1.19
CA VAL A 280 -22.11 33.17 0.12
C VAL A 280 -23.36 34.04 0.09
N ASP A 281 -24.27 33.83 1.05
CA ASP A 281 -25.51 34.61 1.22
C ASP A 281 -26.44 34.68 -0.02
N VAL A 282 -26.29 33.77 -1.00
CA VAL A 282 -27.13 33.75 -2.22
C VAL A 282 -28.63 33.69 -1.90
N HIS A 283 -29.01 32.89 -0.90
CA HIS A 283 -30.41 32.76 -0.49
C HIS A 283 -30.83 33.79 0.57
N ALA A 284 -29.96 34.72 0.98
CA ALA A 284 -30.28 35.69 2.04
C ALA A 284 -31.34 36.72 1.63
N ARG A 285 -31.49 37.01 0.33
CA ARG A 285 -32.48 37.98 -0.19
C ARG A 285 -33.89 37.40 -0.32
N ASP A 286 -33.97 36.13 -0.71
CA ASP A 286 -35.23 35.42 -0.92
C ASP A 286 -35.66 34.64 0.34
N ALA A 287 -34.85 34.66 1.39
CA ALA A 287 -35.15 34.01 2.65
C ALA A 287 -36.41 34.62 3.30
N PRO A 288 -37.43 33.80 3.61
CA PRO A 288 -38.62 34.27 4.32
C PRO A 288 -38.28 34.70 5.75
N ASP A 289 -38.94 35.75 6.22
CA ASP A 289 -38.93 36.15 7.63
C ASP A 289 -39.51 35.04 8.50
N LEU A 290 -38.92 34.85 9.68
CA LEU A 290 -39.45 33.93 10.69
C LEU A 290 -40.80 34.48 11.22
N PRO A 291 -41.91 33.73 11.15
CA PRO A 291 -43.19 34.16 11.71
C PRO A 291 -43.07 34.70 13.15
N SER A 292 -43.66 35.87 13.40
CA SER A 292 -43.51 36.61 14.67
C SER A 292 -44.12 35.91 15.89
N ASN A 293 -44.88 34.82 15.68
CA ASN A 293 -45.40 33.93 16.71
C ASN A 293 -44.47 32.72 17.01
N ILE A 294 -43.31 32.60 16.36
CA ILE A 294 -42.25 31.64 16.73
C ILE A 294 -41.50 32.16 17.96
N THR A 295 -42.21 32.14 19.09
CA THR A 295 -41.64 32.17 20.46
C THR A 295 -41.74 30.80 21.13
N SER A 296 -42.60 29.92 20.62
CA SER A 296 -42.78 28.54 21.11
C SER A 296 -43.53 27.72 20.04
N TYR A 297 -42.78 27.11 19.12
CA TYR A 297 -43.31 26.02 18.29
C TYR A 297 -42.65 24.70 18.68
N ASN A 298 -43.40 23.63 18.43
CA ASN A 298 -43.21 22.32 19.04
C ASN A 298 -41.76 21.84 18.95
N GLY A 299 -41.13 21.69 20.12
CA GLY A 299 -39.76 21.22 20.23
C GLY A 299 -38.63 22.11 19.68
N THR A 300 -38.82 23.34 19.17
CA THR A 300 -37.72 24.10 18.50
C THR A 300 -36.68 24.72 19.45
N GLY A 301 -37.05 25.03 20.70
CA GLY A 301 -36.15 25.64 21.68
C GLY A 301 -35.90 27.14 21.45
N GLU A 302 -34.71 27.63 21.82
CA GLU A 302 -34.33 29.03 21.65
C GLU A 302 -34.03 29.35 20.18
N ILE A 303 -34.36 30.57 19.77
CA ILE A 303 -34.06 31.09 18.44
C ILE A 303 -32.70 31.80 18.44
N GLY A 304 -31.81 31.37 17.56
CA GLY A 304 -30.51 32.00 17.28
C GLY A 304 -30.49 32.64 15.88
N ASN A 305 -29.38 33.32 15.57
CA ASN A 305 -29.22 34.05 14.32
C ASN A 305 -27.98 33.55 13.54
N PRO A 306 -28.10 32.47 12.74
CA PRO A 306 -26.97 31.98 11.97
C PRO A 306 -26.45 33.03 10.98
N PRO A 307 -25.12 33.09 10.78
CA PRO A 307 -24.45 34.26 10.21
C PRO A 307 -24.66 34.45 8.71
N ARG A 308 -24.94 33.38 7.95
CA ARG A 308 -25.07 33.38 6.48
C ARG A 308 -26.24 32.50 6.03
N LYS A 309 -26.72 32.69 4.79
CA LYS A 309 -27.70 31.82 4.10
C LYS A 309 -27.19 31.44 2.71
N ASP A 310 -26.32 30.45 2.70
CA ASP A 310 -25.48 30.10 1.55
C ASP A 310 -26.23 29.26 0.50
N GLY A 311 -25.77 29.39 -0.75
CA GLY A 311 -26.21 28.62 -1.91
C GLY A 311 -25.74 27.16 -1.90
N TRP A 312 -26.49 26.32 -2.61
CA TRP A 312 -26.25 24.89 -2.77
C TRP A 312 -27.05 24.36 -3.99
N LYS A 313 -26.73 23.15 -4.46
CA LYS A 313 -27.48 22.47 -5.53
C LYS A 313 -27.73 21.00 -5.22
N THR A 314 -28.91 20.50 -5.57
CA THR A 314 -29.26 19.08 -5.45
C THR A 314 -28.46 18.22 -6.43
N VAL A 315 -27.89 17.13 -5.94
CA VAL A 315 -27.14 16.13 -6.71
C VAL A 315 -27.92 14.81 -6.76
N ILE A 316 -28.13 14.18 -5.60
CA ILE A 316 -28.99 13.00 -5.46
C ILE A 316 -30.18 13.37 -4.59
N SER A 317 -31.39 13.08 -5.06
CA SER A 317 -32.59 13.04 -4.25
C SER A 317 -33.56 11.98 -4.76
N TYR A 318 -34.51 11.55 -3.93
CA TYR A 318 -35.57 10.67 -4.39
C TYR A 318 -36.53 11.42 -5.33
N GLY A 319 -36.97 12.64 -4.95
CA GLY A 319 -37.92 13.42 -5.74
C GLY A 319 -37.48 13.78 -7.17
N ALA A 320 -36.17 13.97 -7.42
CA ALA A 320 -35.66 14.28 -8.76
C ALA A 320 -35.52 13.05 -9.67
N ASP A 321 -35.20 11.87 -9.10
CA ASP A 321 -35.07 10.62 -9.85
C ASP A 321 -35.45 9.41 -8.96
N PRO A 322 -36.74 9.06 -8.84
CA PRO A 322 -37.21 8.07 -7.86
C PRO A 322 -36.82 6.63 -8.22
N GLN A 323 -36.21 5.87 -7.29
CA GLN A 323 -35.88 4.45 -7.52
C GLN A 323 -36.42 3.52 -6.42
N GLN A 324 -36.98 2.37 -6.81
CA GLN A 324 -37.70 1.48 -5.87
C GLN A 324 -36.79 0.89 -4.78
N TRP A 325 -35.51 0.64 -5.07
CA TRP A 325 -34.56 0.04 -4.12
C TRP A 325 -34.19 0.97 -2.95
N GLU A 326 -34.50 2.26 -3.05
CA GLU A 326 -34.31 3.29 -2.02
C GLU A 326 -35.47 3.30 -1.01
N ASN A 327 -36.55 2.54 -1.25
CA ASN A 327 -37.79 2.57 -0.46
C ASN A 327 -37.85 1.56 0.70
N PHE A 328 -36.74 0.97 1.17
CA PHE A 328 -36.83 -0.13 2.15
C PHE A 328 -37.51 0.27 3.47
N HIS A 329 -37.32 1.52 3.88
CA HIS A 329 -37.70 2.08 5.19
C HIS A 329 -38.92 3.02 5.14
N VAL A 330 -39.64 3.09 4.02
CA VAL A 330 -40.75 4.04 3.85
C VAL A 330 -42.01 3.67 4.65
N ASP A 331 -42.01 2.55 5.37
CA ASP A 331 -43.10 2.09 6.24
C ASP A 331 -42.57 1.68 7.64
N ASP A 332 -41.39 2.16 8.02
CA ASP A 332 -40.78 1.83 9.31
C ASP A 332 -41.61 2.30 10.50
N TYR A 333 -42.43 3.35 10.37
CA TYR A 333 -43.35 3.78 11.42
C TYR A 333 -44.38 2.70 11.74
N GLU A 334 -45.05 2.13 10.74
CA GLU A 334 -46.01 1.04 10.94
C GLU A 334 -45.31 -0.23 11.43
N LYS A 335 -44.24 -0.65 10.73
CA LYS A 335 -43.48 -1.87 11.05
C LYS A 335 -42.89 -1.88 12.47
N ASN A 336 -42.60 -0.71 13.05
CA ASN A 336 -41.99 -0.56 14.37
C ASN A 336 -42.95 0.07 15.41
N ASN A 337 -44.28 -0.07 15.24
CA ASN A 337 -45.30 0.41 16.19
C ASN A 337 -45.15 1.90 16.59
N GLY A 338 -44.76 2.75 15.63
CA GLY A 338 -44.58 4.19 15.80
C GLY A 338 -43.28 4.62 16.50
N THR A 339 -42.31 3.72 16.66
CA THR A 339 -41.00 4.03 17.31
C THR A 339 -39.91 4.49 16.34
N LYS A 340 -40.09 4.28 15.04
CA LYS A 340 -39.22 4.79 13.96
C LYS A 340 -40.03 5.69 13.03
N LYS A 341 -39.36 6.61 12.31
CA LYS A 341 -39.98 7.45 11.28
C LYS A 341 -39.89 6.73 9.91
N ASP A 342 -40.86 6.98 9.03
CA ASP A 342 -40.78 6.56 7.63
C ASP A 342 -39.68 7.37 6.91
N ARG A 343 -38.67 6.69 6.36
CA ARG A 343 -37.42 7.33 5.92
C ARG A 343 -36.87 6.83 4.58
N ARG A 344 -36.03 7.66 3.98
CA ARG A 344 -35.09 7.31 2.90
C ARG A 344 -33.71 7.85 3.20
N TRP A 345 -32.71 7.11 2.76
CA TRP A 345 -31.31 7.54 2.85
C TRP A 345 -30.67 7.63 1.47
N SER A 346 -29.86 8.66 1.24
CA SER A 346 -28.93 8.82 0.13
C SER A 346 -27.71 9.59 0.65
N GLU A 347 -26.55 8.93 0.70
CA GLU A 347 -25.38 9.39 1.45
C GLU A 347 -24.04 8.85 0.88
N GLY A 348 -22.91 9.16 1.51
CA GLY A 348 -21.59 8.58 1.19
C GLY A 348 -21.17 8.72 -0.28
N SER A 349 -21.17 9.95 -0.82
CA SER A 349 -20.89 10.20 -2.23
C SER A 349 -19.40 10.07 -2.59
N THR A 350 -19.08 9.57 -3.78
CA THR A 350 -17.74 9.71 -4.38
C THR A 350 -17.85 10.07 -5.85
N VAL A 351 -17.21 11.16 -6.26
CA VAL A 351 -17.24 11.67 -7.64
C VAL A 351 -15.95 11.39 -8.40
N ILE A 352 -16.11 10.88 -9.62
CA ILE A 352 -15.06 10.83 -10.64
C ILE A 352 -15.53 11.48 -11.94
N ARG A 353 -14.60 12.01 -12.72
CA ARG A 353 -14.82 12.51 -14.07
C ARG A 353 -14.09 11.63 -15.07
N ARG A 354 -14.73 11.39 -16.20
CA ARG A 354 -14.15 10.73 -17.37
C ARG A 354 -14.50 11.52 -18.63
N THR A 355 -13.88 11.16 -19.74
CA THR A 355 -14.27 11.64 -21.06
C THR A 355 -15.28 10.64 -21.62
N GLY A 356 -16.50 11.08 -21.91
CA GLY A 356 -17.54 10.25 -22.47
C GLY A 356 -17.28 9.88 -23.93
N LYS A 357 -18.09 8.94 -24.44
CA LYS A 357 -17.99 8.42 -25.82
C LYS A 357 -18.17 9.49 -26.92
N ASP A 358 -18.74 10.64 -26.59
CA ASP A 358 -18.92 11.80 -27.46
C ASP A 358 -17.78 12.84 -27.33
N GLY A 359 -16.75 12.54 -26.54
CA GLY A 359 -15.60 13.40 -26.28
C GLY A 359 -15.82 14.46 -25.19
N LYS A 360 -17.00 14.54 -24.57
CA LYS A 360 -17.30 15.52 -23.52
C LYS A 360 -16.89 15.05 -22.12
N PRO A 361 -16.73 15.95 -21.13
CA PRO A 361 -16.75 15.55 -19.73
C PRO A 361 -18.04 14.79 -19.37
N THR A 362 -17.91 13.70 -18.62
CA THR A 362 -19.01 13.07 -17.89
C THR A 362 -18.56 12.85 -16.46
N TYR A 363 -19.37 13.30 -15.52
CA TYR A 363 -19.17 13.09 -14.09
C TYR A 363 -19.98 11.87 -13.69
N LEU A 364 -19.37 10.95 -12.96
CA LEU A 364 -19.98 9.76 -12.40
C LEU A 364 -19.87 9.86 -10.89
N LEU A 365 -20.99 9.70 -10.19
CA LEU A 365 -21.06 9.75 -8.74
C LEU A 365 -21.61 8.41 -8.24
N THR A 366 -20.88 7.72 -7.37
CA THR A 366 -21.43 6.63 -6.55
C THR A 366 -22.04 7.21 -5.27
N TYR A 367 -23.13 6.64 -4.79
CA TYR A 367 -23.78 7.00 -3.52
C TYR A 367 -24.37 5.75 -2.86
N SER A 368 -24.49 5.74 -1.55
CA SER A 368 -25.15 4.67 -0.81
C SER A 368 -26.58 5.06 -0.41
N ALA A 369 -27.47 4.08 -0.29
CA ALA A 369 -28.86 4.29 0.12
C ALA A 369 -29.40 3.16 1.00
N ASN A 370 -30.53 3.45 1.65
CA ASN A 370 -31.07 2.76 2.84
C ASN A 370 -30.21 3.03 4.10
N ASN A 371 -30.64 2.58 5.28
CA ASN A 371 -29.88 2.78 6.53
C ASN A 371 -28.66 1.82 6.55
N TYR A 372 -27.48 2.31 6.97
CA TYR A 372 -26.25 1.51 7.12
C TYR A 372 -26.41 0.29 8.05
N GLU A 373 -27.35 0.34 9.00
CA GLU A 373 -27.69 -0.79 9.88
C GLU A 373 -28.44 -1.91 9.15
N ALA A 374 -29.11 -1.60 8.04
CA ALA A 374 -29.92 -2.55 7.30
C ALA A 374 -29.05 -3.44 6.40
N SER A 375 -29.43 -4.72 6.27
CA SER A 375 -28.66 -5.68 5.47
C SER A 375 -28.60 -5.30 3.99
N ASN A 376 -29.61 -4.59 3.49
CA ASN A 376 -29.77 -4.11 2.11
C ASN A 376 -29.20 -2.70 1.86
N TYR A 377 -28.39 -2.15 2.77
CA TYR A 377 -27.55 -0.99 2.43
C TYR A 377 -26.72 -1.33 1.19
N GLY A 378 -26.72 -0.42 0.22
CA GLY A 378 -26.25 -0.68 -1.14
C GLY A 378 -25.83 0.59 -1.86
N VAL A 379 -25.05 0.43 -2.93
CA VAL A 379 -24.48 1.54 -3.71
C VAL A 379 -25.19 1.65 -5.04
N GLY A 380 -25.70 2.84 -5.36
CA GLY A 380 -26.09 3.24 -6.70
C GLY A 380 -25.04 4.13 -7.35
N PHE A 381 -25.18 4.38 -8.64
CA PHE A 381 -24.47 5.46 -9.31
C PHE A 381 -25.40 6.35 -10.15
N ALA A 382 -24.91 7.55 -10.42
CA ALA A 382 -25.55 8.54 -11.28
C ALA A 382 -24.51 9.23 -12.17
N THR A 383 -24.98 9.89 -13.23
CA THR A 383 -24.13 10.60 -14.21
C THR A 383 -24.63 12.01 -14.51
N ALA A 384 -23.71 12.94 -14.77
CA ALA A 384 -23.98 14.35 -15.11
C ALA A 384 -23.04 14.88 -16.21
N GLU A 385 -23.48 15.90 -16.96
CA GLU A 385 -22.61 16.65 -17.90
C GLU A 385 -21.78 17.74 -17.20
N THR A 386 -22.13 18.14 -15.98
CA THR A 386 -21.42 19.15 -15.17
C THR A 386 -21.24 18.64 -13.74
N PRO A 387 -20.25 19.12 -12.96
CA PRO A 387 -20.10 18.71 -11.56
C PRO A 387 -21.30 19.16 -10.70
N LEU A 388 -21.96 20.25 -11.09
CA LEU A 388 -23.14 20.80 -10.42
C LEU A 388 -24.46 20.12 -10.86
N GLY A 389 -24.39 19.02 -11.61
CA GLY A 389 -25.56 18.29 -12.10
C GLY A 389 -26.27 18.94 -13.30
N PRO A 390 -27.56 18.63 -13.52
CA PRO A 390 -28.33 17.61 -12.80
C PRO A 390 -27.74 16.21 -13.00
N PHE A 391 -27.86 15.36 -11.99
CA PHE A 391 -27.44 13.95 -12.08
C PHE A 391 -28.64 13.06 -12.45
N ARG A 392 -28.38 12.07 -13.29
CA ARG A 392 -29.33 11.02 -13.69
C ARG A 392 -28.86 9.68 -13.13
N LYS A 393 -29.66 9.04 -12.28
CA LYS A 393 -29.35 7.73 -11.68
C LYS A 393 -29.43 6.63 -12.74
N SER A 394 -28.56 5.62 -12.63
CA SER A 394 -28.67 4.40 -13.44
C SER A 394 -29.93 3.63 -13.09
N ALA A 395 -30.71 3.23 -14.11
CA ALA A 395 -31.88 2.37 -13.94
C ALA A 395 -31.53 0.94 -13.47
N LYS A 396 -30.24 0.59 -13.41
CA LYS A 396 -29.72 -0.69 -12.90
C LYS A 396 -29.23 -0.63 -11.45
N ASN A 397 -29.38 0.50 -10.76
CA ASN A 397 -29.04 0.58 -9.33
C ASN A 397 -29.88 -0.41 -8.49
N PRO A 398 -29.31 -0.99 -7.41
CA PRO A 398 -27.94 -0.80 -6.95
C PRO A 398 -26.91 -1.59 -7.78
N VAL A 399 -25.71 -1.02 -7.95
CA VAL A 399 -24.54 -1.68 -8.57
C VAL A 399 -23.66 -2.42 -7.57
N LEU A 400 -23.85 -2.19 -6.27
CA LEU A 400 -23.31 -3.00 -5.18
C LEU A 400 -24.39 -3.26 -4.14
N SER A 401 -24.58 -4.52 -3.76
CA SER A 401 -25.57 -4.94 -2.77
C SER A 401 -25.10 -6.17 -2.01
N GLN A 402 -25.76 -6.47 -0.90
CA GLN A 402 -25.60 -7.73 -0.15
C GLN A 402 -25.59 -8.99 -1.04
N ALA A 403 -24.80 -9.97 -0.62
CA ALA A 403 -24.71 -11.32 -1.17
C ALA A 403 -24.95 -12.34 -0.04
N PRO A 404 -26.23 -12.55 0.37
CA PRO A 404 -26.56 -13.41 1.51
C PRO A 404 -26.24 -14.90 1.26
N ASP A 405 -26.30 -15.34 -0.01
CA ASP A 405 -26.14 -16.75 -0.42
C ASP A 405 -24.70 -17.10 -0.86
N ALA A 406 -23.72 -16.22 -0.59
CA ALA A 406 -22.31 -16.47 -0.87
C ALA A 406 -21.67 -17.46 0.14
N GLU A 407 -20.54 -18.09 -0.22
CA GLU A 407 -19.83 -19.07 0.64
C GLU A 407 -19.48 -18.49 2.03
N ILE A 408 -19.18 -17.19 2.07
CA ILE A 408 -19.28 -16.36 3.27
C ILE A 408 -20.26 -15.23 2.92
N PRO A 409 -21.39 -15.10 3.63
CA PRO A 409 -22.36 -14.03 3.37
C PRO A 409 -21.74 -12.64 3.45
N ILE A 410 -22.32 -11.68 2.72
CA ILE A 410 -21.94 -10.27 2.79
C ILE A 410 -23.21 -9.41 2.87
N TYR A 411 -23.25 -8.49 3.83
CA TYR A 411 -24.36 -7.59 4.13
C TYR A 411 -23.90 -6.15 4.25
N SER A 412 -24.85 -5.22 4.16
CA SER A 412 -24.67 -3.79 4.44
C SER A 412 -23.51 -3.16 3.67
N THR A 413 -23.48 -3.34 2.35
CA THR A 413 -22.36 -2.97 1.47
C THR A 413 -22.48 -1.53 0.99
N GLY A 414 -21.68 -0.62 1.53
CA GLY A 414 -21.72 0.77 1.07
C GLY A 414 -20.71 1.69 1.75
N HIS A 415 -20.93 2.98 1.57
CA HIS A 415 -20.09 4.12 1.97
C HIS A 415 -18.60 3.84 1.72
N GLY A 416 -18.18 4.07 0.47
CA GLY A 416 -16.82 3.77 0.03
C GLY A 416 -16.31 4.73 -1.03
N SER A 417 -15.03 4.59 -1.33
CA SER A 417 -14.24 5.46 -2.18
C SER A 417 -13.60 4.70 -3.36
N ILE A 418 -13.30 5.42 -4.44
CA ILE A 418 -12.73 4.85 -5.67
C ILE A 418 -11.21 5.07 -5.69
N VAL A 419 -10.46 3.98 -5.76
CA VAL A 419 -9.00 3.96 -5.82
C VAL A 419 -8.52 3.07 -6.98
N ALA A 420 -7.33 3.34 -7.49
CA ALA A 420 -6.70 2.53 -8.53
C ALA A 420 -5.55 1.69 -7.95
N SER A 421 -5.27 0.53 -8.56
CA SER A 421 -3.98 -0.14 -8.34
C SER A 421 -2.81 0.68 -8.93
N PRO A 422 -1.54 0.33 -8.68
CA PRO A 422 -0.43 1.13 -9.18
C PRO A 422 -0.38 1.10 -10.72
N PRO A 423 0.17 2.14 -11.39
CA PRO A 423 0.40 2.10 -12.82
C PRO A 423 1.38 0.97 -13.20
N LYS A 424 1.29 0.51 -14.44
CA LYS A 424 2.16 -0.55 -14.99
C LYS A 424 3.65 -0.24 -14.83
N ASN A 425 4.03 1.02 -15.07
CA ASN A 425 5.36 1.56 -14.87
C ASN A 425 5.51 2.18 -13.47
N THR A 426 6.23 1.52 -12.57
CA THR A 426 6.51 1.99 -11.21
C THR A 426 7.48 3.19 -11.12
N ARG A 427 7.78 3.86 -12.24
CA ARG A 427 8.44 5.18 -12.28
C ARG A 427 7.50 6.33 -12.67
N SER A 428 6.30 6.04 -13.17
CA SER A 428 5.31 7.05 -13.56
C SER A 428 4.63 7.62 -12.32
N ARG A 429 5.03 8.82 -11.87
CA ARG A 429 4.39 9.51 -10.75
C ARG A 429 2.90 9.70 -11.03
N VAL A 430 2.06 9.17 -10.15
CA VAL A 430 0.60 9.35 -10.17
C VAL A 430 0.21 10.25 -8.99
N GLY A 431 -0.61 11.26 -9.24
CA GLY A 431 -1.15 12.13 -8.20
C GLY A 431 -2.17 11.40 -7.32
N ALA A 432 -2.22 11.70 -6.03
CA ALA A 432 -3.06 10.96 -5.09
C ALA A 432 -4.57 11.07 -5.40
N GLN A 433 -5.01 12.17 -6.03
CA GLN A 433 -6.39 12.37 -6.53
C GLN A 433 -6.53 12.06 -8.03
N GLU A 434 -5.49 11.64 -8.74
CA GLU A 434 -5.49 11.51 -10.22
C GLU A 434 -6.50 10.47 -10.70
N VAL A 435 -6.78 9.43 -9.90
CA VAL A 435 -7.82 8.41 -10.16
C VAL A 435 -9.21 9.04 -10.40
N THR A 436 -9.51 10.17 -9.76
CA THR A 436 -10.77 10.91 -9.96
C THR A 436 -10.89 11.47 -11.38
N GLN A 437 -9.78 11.64 -12.11
CA GLN A 437 -9.72 12.30 -13.41
C GLN A 437 -9.35 11.37 -14.59
N THR A 438 -8.66 10.27 -14.30
CA THR A 438 -8.28 9.23 -15.27
C THR A 438 -7.91 7.95 -14.52
N THR A 439 -8.05 6.78 -15.15
CA THR A 439 -7.47 5.54 -14.61
C THR A 439 -5.99 5.48 -15.02
N PRO A 440 -5.02 5.24 -14.11
CA PRO A 440 -3.61 5.11 -14.47
C PRO A 440 -3.35 3.98 -15.48
N GLU A 441 -2.32 4.13 -16.33
CA GLU A 441 -2.05 3.17 -17.41
C GLU A 441 -1.79 1.75 -16.88
N GLY A 442 -2.66 0.81 -17.27
CA GLY A 442 -2.56 -0.59 -16.87
C GLY A 442 -2.85 -0.87 -15.40
N ALA A 443 -3.54 0.04 -14.70
CA ALA A 443 -4.11 -0.17 -13.37
C ALA A 443 -5.54 -0.71 -13.44
N GLU A 444 -5.96 -1.39 -12.37
CA GLU A 444 -7.36 -1.76 -12.09
C GLU A 444 -8.02 -0.72 -11.19
N LEU A 445 -9.35 -0.64 -11.20
CA LEU A 445 -10.12 0.18 -10.24
C LEU A 445 -10.74 -0.68 -9.15
N PHE A 446 -10.85 -0.09 -7.96
CA PHE A 446 -11.46 -0.68 -6.78
C PHE A 446 -12.38 0.33 -6.12
N TYR A 447 -13.51 -0.17 -5.63
CA TYR A 447 -14.34 0.51 -4.67
C TYR A 447 -14.00 -0.08 -3.30
N VAL A 448 -13.38 0.70 -2.42
CA VAL A 448 -13.10 0.28 -1.04
C VAL A 448 -14.18 0.86 -0.16
N HIS A 449 -14.90 -0.02 0.53
CA HIS A 449 -16.16 0.29 1.20
C HIS A 449 -16.25 -0.49 2.51
N HIS A 450 -17.29 -0.23 3.30
CA HIS A 450 -17.59 -1.10 4.44
C HIS A 450 -18.62 -2.18 4.06
N ALA A 451 -18.53 -3.32 4.73
CA ALA A 451 -19.56 -4.37 4.73
C ALA A 451 -19.45 -5.24 5.99
N ARG A 452 -20.34 -6.22 6.13
CA ARG A 452 -20.43 -7.14 7.27
C ARG A 452 -20.57 -8.58 6.76
N ASN A 453 -19.91 -9.55 7.38
CA ASN A 453 -20.13 -10.98 7.06
C ASN A 453 -21.27 -11.64 7.85
N ASP A 454 -21.85 -10.91 8.79
CA ASP A 454 -23.01 -11.31 9.60
C ASP A 454 -23.74 -10.04 10.03
N THR A 455 -25.07 -10.03 10.02
CA THR A 455 -25.89 -8.85 10.35
C THR A 455 -25.78 -8.39 11.81
N THR A 456 -25.19 -9.21 12.68
CA THR A 456 -24.95 -8.91 14.10
C THR A 456 -23.56 -8.33 14.39
N ARG A 457 -22.66 -8.25 13.39
CA ARG A 457 -21.27 -7.79 13.57
C ARG A 457 -21.07 -6.36 13.12
N ASP A 458 -20.01 -5.73 13.64
CA ASP A 458 -19.60 -4.38 13.25
C ASP A 458 -19.11 -4.30 11.80
N ARG A 459 -19.10 -3.08 11.26
CA ARG A 459 -18.68 -2.80 9.89
C ARG A 459 -17.19 -3.08 9.75
N SER A 460 -16.78 -3.68 8.64
CA SER A 460 -15.37 -4.00 8.34
C SER A 460 -14.98 -3.50 6.95
N ILE A 461 -13.68 -3.27 6.73
CA ILE A 461 -13.16 -2.84 5.42
C ILE A 461 -13.24 -3.97 4.39
N TYR A 462 -13.79 -3.65 3.21
CA TYR A 462 -13.90 -4.53 2.04
C TYR A 462 -13.35 -3.81 0.81
N THR A 463 -12.65 -4.56 -0.04
CA THR A 463 -12.12 -4.11 -1.32
C THR A 463 -12.81 -4.87 -2.43
N THR A 464 -13.64 -4.17 -3.20
CA THR A 464 -14.41 -4.72 -4.32
C THR A 464 -13.87 -4.19 -5.63
N ARG A 465 -13.59 -5.08 -6.59
CA ARG A 465 -13.08 -4.68 -7.91
C ARG A 465 -14.19 -3.97 -8.69
N MET A 466 -13.88 -2.79 -9.21
CA MET A 466 -14.78 -1.94 -9.98
C MET A 466 -14.30 -1.87 -11.43
N SER A 467 -15.23 -1.87 -12.38
CA SER A 467 -14.95 -1.67 -13.80
C SER A 467 -15.67 -0.43 -14.33
N LEU A 468 -15.02 0.26 -15.27
CA LEU A 468 -15.63 1.27 -16.11
C LEU A 468 -15.78 0.73 -17.53
N ASP A 469 -16.97 0.83 -18.10
CA ASP A 469 -17.18 0.64 -19.54
C ASP A 469 -17.14 1.99 -20.26
N ASP A 470 -15.97 2.32 -20.81
CA ASP A 470 -15.73 3.56 -21.56
C ASP A 470 -16.75 3.80 -22.69
N SER A 471 -17.27 2.73 -23.32
CA SER A 471 -18.29 2.84 -24.37
C SER A 471 -19.67 3.24 -23.83
N SER A 472 -19.91 2.99 -22.54
CA SER A 472 -21.10 3.38 -21.79
C SER A 472 -20.93 4.69 -21.01
N ILE A 473 -19.79 5.39 -21.05
CA ILE A 473 -19.65 6.70 -20.38
C ILE A 473 -20.35 7.79 -21.20
N TYR A 474 -21.52 8.22 -20.71
CA TYR A 474 -22.30 9.37 -21.18
C TYR A 474 -23.35 9.75 -20.13
N PHE A 475 -23.97 10.93 -20.26
CA PHE A 475 -25.06 11.37 -19.38
C PHE A 475 -26.30 10.46 -19.47
N GLY A 476 -26.80 10.01 -18.33
CA GLY A 476 -27.90 9.04 -18.24
C GLY A 476 -27.49 7.61 -18.58
N SER A 477 -26.25 7.22 -18.28
CA SER A 477 -25.77 5.86 -18.47
C SER A 477 -26.26 4.90 -17.39
N ASP A 478 -26.75 3.73 -17.82
CA ASP A 478 -27.12 2.63 -16.93
C ASP A 478 -25.97 1.65 -16.63
N ASN A 479 -24.89 1.66 -17.44
CA ASN A 479 -23.89 0.58 -17.48
C ASN A 479 -22.43 1.04 -17.28
N ALA A 480 -22.18 2.34 -17.14
CA ALA A 480 -20.81 2.86 -17.05
C ALA A 480 -20.00 2.33 -15.86
N ILE A 481 -20.66 1.92 -14.76
CA ILE A 481 -20.04 1.34 -13.56
C ILE A 481 -20.59 -0.06 -13.34
N THR A 482 -19.69 -1.02 -13.08
CA THR A 482 -20.02 -2.33 -12.49
C THR A 482 -19.07 -2.67 -11.35
N MET A 483 -19.54 -3.43 -10.37
CA MET A 483 -18.75 -3.86 -9.20
C MET A 483 -18.89 -5.37 -9.00
N ASN A 484 -17.77 -6.05 -8.78
CA ASN A 484 -17.71 -7.51 -8.66
C ASN A 484 -17.47 -7.92 -7.20
N LEU A 485 -18.55 -7.91 -6.41
CA LEU A 485 -18.49 -8.33 -5.00
C LEU A 485 -18.24 -9.85 -4.90
N THR A 486 -17.28 -10.24 -4.07
CA THR A 486 -17.01 -11.64 -3.75
C THR A 486 -16.39 -11.78 -2.36
N SER A 487 -16.69 -12.90 -1.70
CA SER A 487 -16.02 -13.36 -0.48
C SER A 487 -14.90 -14.38 -0.75
N LEU A 488 -14.77 -14.84 -2.00
CA LEU A 488 -13.82 -15.89 -2.38
C LEU A 488 -12.41 -15.32 -2.67
N ASP A 489 -11.44 -16.22 -2.78
CA ASP A 489 -10.10 -15.91 -3.26
C ASP A 489 -10.16 -15.32 -4.69
N GLN A 490 -9.43 -14.23 -4.90
CA GLN A 490 -9.31 -13.49 -6.16
C GLN A 490 -7.87 -13.00 -6.37
N PRO A 491 -7.38 -12.82 -7.61
CA PRO A 491 -6.04 -12.31 -7.86
C PRO A 491 -5.80 -10.93 -7.25
N LEU A 492 -4.63 -10.74 -6.65
CA LEU A 492 -4.21 -9.44 -6.11
C LEU A 492 -4.28 -8.33 -7.18
N PRO A 493 -4.52 -7.06 -6.77
CA PRO A 493 -4.58 -5.94 -7.69
C PRO A 493 -3.31 -5.85 -8.56
N VAL A 494 -3.49 -5.67 -9.86
CA VAL A 494 -2.36 -5.63 -10.80
C VAL A 494 -1.35 -4.56 -10.41
N ASN A 495 -0.07 -4.85 -10.64
CA ASN A 495 1.08 -4.01 -10.27
C ASN A 495 1.35 -3.84 -8.77
N THR A 496 0.67 -4.56 -7.88
CA THR A 496 1.10 -4.72 -6.47
C THR A 496 2.15 -5.84 -6.31
N TYR A 497 2.21 -6.77 -7.26
CA TYR A 497 3.13 -7.91 -7.30
C TYR A 497 3.99 -7.91 -8.60
N PRO A 498 5.15 -8.62 -8.67
CA PRO A 498 5.67 -9.60 -7.71
C PRO A 498 5.99 -9.00 -6.35
N ILE A 499 5.64 -9.73 -5.30
CA ILE A 499 6.04 -9.44 -3.92
C ILE A 499 7.43 -10.05 -3.71
N GLN A 500 8.30 -9.37 -2.96
CA GLN A 500 9.68 -9.79 -2.72
C GLN A 500 9.96 -9.96 -1.23
N LEU A 501 10.62 -11.06 -0.88
CA LEU A 501 11.14 -11.38 0.44
C LEU A 501 12.62 -10.99 0.54
N GLU A 502 12.93 -10.03 1.41
CA GLU A 502 14.30 -9.61 1.73
C GLU A 502 14.73 -10.19 3.09
N ILE A 503 15.86 -10.91 3.13
CA ILE A 503 16.45 -11.45 4.36
C ILE A 503 17.74 -10.71 4.72
N GLY A 504 17.69 -9.97 5.82
CA GLY A 504 18.82 -9.40 6.55
C GLY A 504 19.24 -10.25 7.75
N CYS A 505 20.48 -10.02 8.21
CA CYS A 505 21.11 -10.81 9.25
C CYS A 505 21.45 -9.92 10.47
N PRO A 506 20.87 -10.19 11.65
CA PRO A 506 21.02 -9.32 12.81
C PRO A 506 22.47 -9.23 13.31
N ARG A 507 22.80 -8.12 13.98
CA ARG A 507 24.12 -7.90 14.59
C ARG A 507 24.21 -8.57 15.97
N GLY A 508 24.50 -9.87 16.00
CA GLY A 508 24.60 -10.64 17.25
C GLY A 508 25.48 -11.89 17.14
N ARG A 509 25.49 -12.75 18.18
CA ARG A 509 26.16 -14.06 18.16
C ARG A 509 25.24 -15.22 17.76
N ASN A 510 23.93 -15.02 17.74
CA ASN A 510 22.95 -16.06 17.42
C ASN A 510 22.56 -15.95 15.94
N PHE A 511 23.35 -16.56 15.06
CA PHE A 511 23.15 -16.50 13.61
C PHE A 511 22.18 -17.56 13.06
N ASP A 512 21.78 -18.53 13.88
CA ASP A 512 21.10 -19.75 13.42
C ASP A 512 19.57 -19.70 13.48
N SER A 513 19.01 -18.76 14.24
CA SER A 513 17.60 -18.73 14.60
C SER A 513 16.94 -17.35 14.53
N GLN A 514 17.64 -16.30 14.11
CA GLN A 514 17.11 -14.94 14.04
C GLN A 514 17.44 -14.23 12.72
N PHE A 515 16.43 -13.64 12.10
CA PHE A 515 16.53 -12.99 10.79
C PHE A 515 15.79 -11.65 10.79
N GLU A 516 16.41 -10.61 10.24
CA GLU A 516 15.68 -9.38 9.89
C GLU A 516 14.96 -9.64 8.57
N VAL A 517 13.64 -9.65 8.54
CA VAL A 517 12.83 -9.93 7.36
C VAL A 517 12.07 -8.67 6.95
N ARG A 518 12.05 -8.40 5.66
CA ARG A 518 11.18 -7.39 5.05
C ARG A 518 10.46 -8.04 3.87
N VAL A 519 9.16 -7.77 3.73
CA VAL A 519 8.38 -8.18 2.56
C VAL A 519 7.84 -6.93 1.91
N ILE A 520 8.06 -6.77 0.61
CA ILE A 520 7.72 -5.56 -0.15
C ILE A 520 6.91 -5.87 -1.41
N SER A 521 5.97 -5.01 -1.75
CA SER A 521 5.24 -5.03 -3.03
C SER A 521 6.15 -4.67 -4.21
N LYS A 522 5.63 -4.80 -5.44
CA LYS A 522 6.28 -4.28 -6.67
C LYS A 522 6.60 -2.79 -6.60
N THR A 523 5.85 -2.01 -5.83
CA THR A 523 6.08 -0.57 -5.61
C THR A 523 7.12 -0.28 -4.51
N GLY A 524 7.61 -1.31 -3.81
CA GLY A 524 8.53 -1.17 -2.69
C GLY A 524 7.83 -0.93 -1.33
N ALA A 525 6.50 -0.95 -1.33
CA ALA A 525 5.69 -0.70 -0.14
C ALA A 525 5.71 -1.91 0.80
N PRO A 526 6.03 -1.73 2.10
CA PRO A 526 6.27 -2.87 2.98
C PRO A 526 4.99 -3.40 3.65
N PHE A 527 4.90 -4.73 3.65
CA PHE A 527 3.89 -5.53 4.33
C PHE A 527 4.08 -5.54 5.84
N ASP A 528 2.98 -5.76 6.56
CA ASP A 528 2.99 -6.06 7.99
C ASP A 528 2.93 -7.57 8.19
N LEU A 529 3.90 -8.14 8.90
CA LEU A 529 3.96 -9.58 9.18
C LEU A 529 3.17 -9.99 10.43
N THR A 530 2.48 -9.04 11.10
CA THR A 530 1.60 -9.28 12.25
C THR A 530 0.11 -9.33 11.89
N GLU A 531 -0.26 -8.95 10.67
CA GLU A 531 -1.65 -8.82 10.20
C GLU A 531 -2.39 -10.17 10.09
N GLY A 532 -1.65 -11.28 9.95
CA GLY A 532 -2.18 -12.63 10.13
C GLY A 532 -3.00 -13.19 8.96
N SER A 533 -3.21 -12.47 7.85
CA SER A 533 -3.47 -13.10 6.54
C SER A 533 -2.16 -13.42 5.79
N ASN A 534 -1.03 -13.09 6.42
CA ASN A 534 0.32 -13.15 5.90
C ASN A 534 1.22 -13.84 6.94
N ARG A 535 2.17 -14.67 6.51
CA ARG A 535 3.22 -15.22 7.39
C ARG A 535 4.54 -15.44 6.64
N VAL A 536 5.63 -15.55 7.39
CA VAL A 536 6.92 -16.04 6.89
C VAL A 536 7.33 -17.26 7.73
N VAL A 537 7.67 -18.35 7.04
CA VAL A 537 8.00 -19.65 7.64
C VAL A 537 9.39 -20.12 7.22
N ALA A 538 10.04 -20.91 8.07
CA ALA A 538 11.28 -21.59 7.74
C ALA A 538 11.02 -22.93 7.03
N GLN A 539 11.74 -23.17 5.94
CA GLN A 539 11.69 -24.40 5.14
C GLN A 539 12.93 -25.29 5.41
N PRO A 540 12.85 -26.63 5.17
CA PRO A 540 11.76 -27.37 4.50
C PRO A 540 10.57 -27.75 5.40
N GLU A 541 10.74 -27.80 6.72
CA GLU A 541 9.72 -28.34 7.65
C GLU A 541 8.48 -27.44 7.87
N THR A 542 8.42 -26.26 7.25
CA THR A 542 7.34 -25.25 7.41
C THR A 542 7.14 -24.87 8.88
N ILE A 543 8.23 -24.41 9.50
CA ILE A 543 8.26 -23.98 10.90
C ILE A 543 7.87 -22.50 10.97
N GLU A 544 6.85 -22.16 11.77
CA GLU A 544 6.48 -20.76 12.04
C GLU A 544 7.48 -20.07 12.99
N ALA A 545 7.56 -18.75 12.90
CA ALA A 545 8.39 -17.96 13.80
C ALA A 545 7.83 -17.99 15.23
N SER A 546 8.68 -18.25 16.23
CA SER A 546 8.35 -18.21 17.66
C SER A 546 8.21 -16.78 18.21
N SER A 547 8.79 -15.78 17.54
CA SER A 547 8.45 -14.37 17.73
C SER A 547 8.63 -13.56 16.45
N ILE A 548 7.84 -12.49 16.33
CA ILE A 548 7.87 -11.49 15.25
C ILE A 548 7.92 -10.11 15.93
N GLU A 549 9.02 -9.38 15.80
CA GLU A 549 9.24 -8.10 16.49
C GLU A 549 9.60 -6.98 15.50
N PRO A 550 8.89 -5.82 15.47
CA PRO A 550 9.21 -4.75 14.53
C PRO A 550 10.57 -4.09 14.81
N VAL A 551 11.36 -3.86 13.76
CA VAL A 551 12.68 -3.22 13.87
C VAL A 551 12.52 -1.70 14.01
N ARG A 552 12.80 -1.19 15.22
CA ARG A 552 12.71 0.25 15.52
C ARG A 552 13.53 1.09 14.53
N GLY A 553 12.85 2.01 13.84
CA GLY A 553 13.45 2.92 12.86
C GLY A 553 13.61 2.35 11.45
N ARG A 554 13.07 1.16 11.16
CA ARG A 554 12.99 0.57 9.81
C ARG A 554 11.58 0.05 9.57
N ASP A 555 10.69 0.91 9.08
CA ASP A 555 9.27 0.57 8.89
C ASP A 555 9.09 -0.68 8.01
N GLY A 556 8.15 -1.54 8.45
CA GLY A 556 7.85 -2.84 7.85
C GLY A 556 9.00 -3.84 7.78
N THR A 557 10.08 -3.65 8.55
CA THR A 557 11.11 -4.68 8.78
C THR A 557 10.88 -5.32 10.15
N PHE A 558 10.95 -6.64 10.24
CA PHE A 558 10.69 -7.40 11.48
C PHE A 558 11.85 -8.34 11.79
N VAL A 559 12.14 -8.59 13.07
CA VAL A 559 13.00 -9.69 13.51
C VAL A 559 12.12 -10.92 13.71
N LEU A 560 12.40 -11.98 12.97
CA LEU A 560 11.76 -13.29 13.13
C LEU A 560 12.70 -14.24 13.86
N LYS A 561 12.19 -14.91 14.88
CA LYS A 561 12.91 -15.94 15.66
C LYS A 561 12.33 -17.32 15.36
N PHE A 562 13.16 -18.36 15.29
CA PHE A 562 12.76 -19.75 15.10
C PHE A 562 13.39 -20.65 16.18
N ASP A 563 12.59 -21.42 16.91
CA ASP A 563 13.07 -22.20 18.07
C ASP A 563 13.67 -23.57 17.72
N LYS A 564 13.62 -24.00 16.45
CA LYS A 564 14.09 -25.31 15.97
C LYS A 564 14.72 -25.23 14.59
N GLY A 565 15.71 -26.10 14.37
CA GLY A 565 16.31 -26.38 13.05
C GLY A 565 17.34 -25.37 12.57
N SER A 566 18.19 -25.80 11.63
CA SER A 566 18.98 -24.88 10.81
C SER A 566 18.08 -24.27 9.74
N VAL A 567 17.77 -22.98 9.83
CA VAL A 567 16.93 -22.31 8.81
C VAL A 567 17.73 -22.14 7.52
N GLN A 568 17.39 -22.96 6.52
CA GLN A 568 18.06 -22.94 5.20
C GLN A 568 17.40 -21.95 4.23
N GLU A 569 16.09 -21.76 4.36
CA GLU A 569 15.26 -20.94 3.48
C GLU A 569 14.08 -20.37 4.27
N LEU A 570 13.74 -19.11 4.00
CA LEU A 570 12.49 -18.50 4.47
C LEU A 570 11.54 -18.36 3.29
N ALA A 571 10.26 -18.58 3.55
CA ALA A 571 9.19 -18.52 2.57
C ALA A 571 8.06 -17.61 3.08
N TYR A 572 7.67 -16.64 2.26
CA TYR A 572 6.52 -15.78 2.50
C TYR A 572 5.26 -16.43 1.91
N GLN A 573 4.22 -16.50 2.73
CA GLN A 573 2.97 -17.19 2.42
C GLN A 573 1.75 -16.32 2.77
N ARG A 574 0.67 -16.51 2.02
CA ARG A 574 -0.63 -15.83 2.23
C ARG A 574 -1.74 -16.84 2.49
N SER A 575 -2.70 -16.47 3.34
CA SER A 575 -3.86 -17.29 3.65
C SER A 575 -4.96 -17.13 2.60
N SER A 576 -5.49 -18.26 2.12
CA SER A 576 -6.72 -18.34 1.30
C SER A 576 -7.98 -18.31 2.17
N VAL A 577 -9.15 -18.05 1.58
CA VAL A 577 -10.47 -18.09 2.25
C VAL A 577 -10.73 -19.42 2.98
N LYS A 578 -10.12 -20.52 2.52
CA LYS A 578 -10.24 -21.86 3.12
C LYS A 578 -9.23 -22.15 4.24
N GLY A 579 -8.42 -21.16 4.62
CA GLY A 579 -7.35 -21.30 5.62
C GLY A 579 -6.09 -22.02 5.12
N ASN A 580 -6.00 -22.31 3.82
CA ASN A 580 -4.80 -22.84 3.19
C ASN A 580 -3.73 -21.74 3.05
N TRP A 581 -2.45 -22.13 3.01
CA TRP A 581 -1.33 -21.20 2.85
C TRP A 581 -0.63 -21.38 1.51
N THR A 582 -0.69 -20.36 0.67
CA THR A 582 -0.07 -20.36 -0.67
C THR A 582 1.32 -19.71 -0.60
N LEU A 583 2.31 -20.34 -1.21
CA LEU A 583 3.66 -19.78 -1.38
C LEU A 583 3.63 -18.60 -2.35
N VAL A 584 4.22 -17.46 -1.97
CA VAL A 584 4.31 -16.26 -2.82
C VAL A 584 5.74 -15.95 -3.22
N ASP A 585 6.69 -16.00 -2.29
CA ASP A 585 8.12 -15.86 -2.57
C ASP A 585 8.95 -16.64 -1.53
N SER A 586 10.18 -17.03 -1.90
CA SER A 586 11.12 -17.67 -0.98
C SER A 586 12.57 -17.32 -1.28
N GLN A 587 13.38 -17.24 -0.22
CA GLN A 587 14.79 -16.86 -0.32
C GLN A 587 15.65 -17.72 0.63
N LYS A 588 16.71 -18.30 0.07
CA LYS A 588 17.71 -19.06 0.84
C LYS A 588 18.48 -18.15 1.79
N VAL A 589 18.61 -18.58 3.04
CA VAL A 589 19.31 -17.85 4.09
C VAL A 589 20.83 -17.90 3.85
N ARG A 590 21.45 -16.72 3.70
CA ARG A 590 22.90 -16.56 3.45
C ARG A 590 23.69 -16.00 4.64
N CYS A 591 23.07 -15.93 5.81
CA CYS A 591 23.59 -15.15 6.93
C CYS A 591 24.96 -15.59 7.44
N ARG A 592 25.27 -16.90 7.41
CA ARG A 592 26.54 -17.46 7.90
C ARG A 592 27.78 -16.96 7.13
N ILE A 593 27.71 -16.61 5.84
CA ILE A 593 28.87 -16.02 5.12
C ILE A 593 29.08 -14.52 5.46
N SER A 594 28.00 -13.81 5.80
CA SER A 594 28.01 -12.34 5.81
C SER A 594 28.93 -11.72 6.88
N SER A 595 29.16 -12.42 7.98
CA SER A 595 30.06 -12.01 9.08
C SER A 595 31.54 -12.24 8.77
N PRO A 596 31.98 -13.43 8.29
CA PRO A 596 33.34 -13.64 7.76
C PRO A 596 33.70 -12.59 6.70
N ILE A 597 32.85 -12.39 5.69
CA ILE A 597 33.04 -11.40 4.61
C ILE A 597 33.31 -10.01 5.16
N LYS A 598 32.45 -9.50 6.06
CA LYS A 598 32.65 -8.16 6.66
C LYS A 598 33.96 -8.04 7.44
N SER A 599 34.50 -9.16 7.95
CA SER A 599 35.78 -9.20 8.65
C SER A 599 36.97 -9.20 7.68
N ILE A 600 36.85 -9.85 6.52
CA ILE A 600 37.78 -9.80 5.39
C ILE A 600 37.80 -8.38 4.80
N ASP A 601 36.66 -7.86 4.35
CA ASP A 601 36.51 -6.52 3.77
C ASP A 601 37.08 -5.42 4.71
N LYS A 602 36.77 -5.52 6.02
CA LYS A 602 37.31 -4.60 7.05
C LYS A 602 38.82 -4.75 7.26
N THR A 603 39.34 -5.98 7.18
CA THR A 603 40.78 -6.24 7.25
C THR A 603 41.48 -5.58 6.06
N TYR A 604 40.98 -5.81 4.84
CA TYR A 604 41.50 -5.21 3.62
C TYR A 604 41.52 -3.68 3.69
N ALA A 605 40.41 -3.06 4.10
CA ALA A 605 40.33 -1.62 4.30
C ALA A 605 41.32 -1.10 5.37
N GLN A 606 41.65 -1.89 6.40
CA GLN A 606 42.68 -1.54 7.39
C GLN A 606 44.10 -1.61 6.83
N PHE A 607 44.43 -2.65 6.08
CA PHE A 607 45.71 -2.76 5.34
C PHE A 607 45.88 -1.58 4.38
N LEU A 608 44.88 -1.31 3.53
CA LEU A 608 44.88 -0.19 2.59
C LEU A 608 44.90 1.20 3.25
N LYS A 609 44.46 1.34 4.50
CA LYS A 609 44.49 2.62 5.25
C LYS A 609 45.80 2.85 6.00
N LYS A 610 46.52 1.79 6.38
CA LYS A 610 47.87 1.88 6.96
C LYS A 610 48.94 2.21 5.92
N TYR A 611 48.66 1.97 4.64
CA TYR A 611 49.60 2.14 3.54
C TYR A 611 50.04 3.61 3.32
N LYS A 612 51.32 3.79 2.95
CA LYS A 612 51.89 5.03 2.41
C LYS A 612 52.84 4.68 1.26
N PRO A 613 53.01 5.53 0.23
CA PRO A 613 53.82 5.23 -0.97
C PRO A 613 55.28 4.78 -0.74
N ASN A 614 55.86 5.09 0.42
CA ASN A 614 57.24 4.69 0.78
C ASN A 614 57.27 3.64 1.92
N GLY A 615 56.20 2.86 2.09
CA GLY A 615 56.05 1.87 3.15
C GLY A 615 56.92 0.61 3.00
N SER A 616 56.88 -0.22 4.04
CA SER A 616 57.55 -1.51 4.14
C SER A 616 56.69 -2.71 3.74
N TRP A 617 55.40 -2.52 3.44
CA TRP A 617 54.45 -3.63 3.36
C TRP A 617 54.52 -4.37 2.01
N THR A 618 54.59 -5.72 2.07
CA THR A 618 54.78 -6.62 0.92
C THR A 618 53.53 -7.44 0.60
N ALA A 619 53.56 -8.19 -0.50
CA ALA A 619 52.52 -9.16 -0.84
C ALA A 619 52.39 -10.28 0.23
N ASP A 620 53.47 -10.64 0.93
CA ASP A 620 53.44 -11.66 1.99
C ASP A 620 52.56 -11.23 3.18
N GLU A 621 52.63 -9.96 3.57
CA GLU A 621 51.88 -9.44 4.71
C GLU A 621 50.38 -9.36 4.41
N PHE A 622 50.00 -9.15 3.14
CA PHE A 622 48.62 -9.34 2.70
C PHE A 622 48.27 -10.83 2.70
N SER A 623 49.03 -11.69 2.03
CA SER A 623 48.64 -13.09 1.86
C SER A 623 48.58 -13.86 3.18
N ALA A 624 49.55 -13.67 4.09
CA ALA A 624 49.50 -14.16 5.46
C ALA A 624 48.38 -13.49 6.29
N GLY A 625 48.15 -12.19 6.07
CA GLY A 625 47.07 -11.42 6.68
C GLY A 625 45.66 -11.93 6.35
N PHE A 626 45.50 -12.59 5.20
CA PHE A 626 44.25 -13.22 4.77
C PHE A 626 44.20 -14.73 5.02
N ALA A 627 45.32 -15.45 4.96
CA ALA A 627 45.41 -16.88 5.30
C ALA A 627 44.89 -17.19 6.72
N ARG A 628 44.97 -16.24 7.66
CA ARG A 628 44.38 -16.35 9.02
C ARG A 628 42.86 -16.61 9.05
N PHE A 629 42.14 -16.38 7.95
CA PHE A 629 40.70 -16.66 7.83
C PHE A 629 40.42 -18.10 7.36
N LEU A 630 41.42 -18.87 6.93
CA LEU A 630 41.23 -20.26 6.47
C LEU A 630 40.61 -21.19 7.53
N PRO A 631 40.93 -21.11 8.84
CA PRO A 631 40.23 -21.91 9.86
C PRO A 631 38.73 -21.62 9.91
N MET A 632 38.29 -20.41 9.54
CA MET A 632 36.87 -20.05 9.51
C MET A 632 36.17 -20.68 8.29
N ALA A 633 36.85 -20.80 7.16
CA ALA A 633 36.34 -21.54 6.01
C ALA A 633 36.33 -23.06 6.24
N GLN A 634 37.34 -23.60 6.92
CA GLN A 634 37.37 -25.01 7.34
C GLN A 634 36.23 -25.33 8.32
N ASN A 635 35.96 -24.49 9.33
CA ASN A 635 34.80 -24.70 10.21
C ASN A 635 33.46 -24.65 9.45
N LEU A 636 33.34 -23.80 8.44
CA LEU A 636 32.15 -23.74 7.57
C LEU A 636 32.01 -24.97 6.65
N LYS A 637 33.07 -25.74 6.43
CA LYS A 637 33.08 -26.92 5.53
C LYS A 637 32.10 -27.99 6.01
N ASP A 638 32.10 -28.25 7.32
CA ASP A 638 31.24 -29.25 7.97
C ASP A 638 29.76 -28.80 8.04
N GLU A 639 29.50 -27.50 7.90
CA GLU A 639 28.14 -26.93 7.89
C GLU A 639 27.58 -26.76 6.47
N SER A 640 28.40 -26.31 5.52
CA SER A 640 27.98 -26.06 4.14
C SER A 640 29.17 -25.83 3.20
N LEU A 641 29.50 -26.86 2.41
CA LEU A 641 30.56 -26.81 1.40
C LEU A 641 30.44 -25.61 0.42
N PRO A 642 29.25 -25.18 -0.06
CA PRO A 642 29.13 -23.98 -0.89
C PRO A 642 29.52 -22.68 -0.19
N LEU A 643 29.19 -22.52 1.10
CA LEU A 643 29.54 -21.31 1.86
C LEU A 643 31.05 -21.25 2.12
N ALA A 644 31.64 -22.39 2.49
CA ALA A 644 33.07 -22.54 2.70
C ALA A 644 33.88 -22.30 1.41
N PHE A 645 33.45 -22.88 0.29
CA PHE A 645 34.04 -22.69 -1.05
C PHE A 645 34.08 -21.20 -1.44
N ASN A 646 32.95 -20.52 -1.32
CA ASN A 646 32.85 -19.11 -1.67
C ASN A 646 33.65 -18.20 -0.73
N LEU A 647 33.82 -18.58 0.55
CA LEU A 647 34.67 -17.85 1.48
C LEU A 647 36.16 -17.96 1.11
N ILE A 648 36.67 -19.11 0.68
CA ILE A 648 38.09 -19.22 0.29
C ILE A 648 38.40 -18.43 -0.99
N LEU A 649 37.48 -18.44 -1.98
CA LEU A 649 37.62 -17.59 -3.16
C LEU A 649 37.64 -16.10 -2.82
N ASP A 650 36.88 -15.69 -1.79
CA ASP A 650 36.85 -14.31 -1.28
C ASP A 650 38.12 -13.94 -0.49
N ILE A 651 38.67 -14.89 0.28
CA ILE A 651 39.99 -14.76 0.94
C ILE A 651 41.08 -14.58 -0.13
N GLY A 652 41.04 -15.38 -1.21
CA GLY A 652 41.96 -15.30 -2.35
C GLY A 652 41.94 -13.95 -3.06
N GLU A 653 40.76 -13.42 -3.34
CA GLU A 653 40.60 -12.15 -4.06
C GLU A 653 41.14 -10.93 -3.27
N HIS A 654 41.32 -11.05 -1.96
CA HIS A 654 41.92 -10.01 -1.12
C HIS A 654 43.40 -10.26 -0.80
N SER A 655 43.91 -11.48 -0.98
CA SER A 655 45.21 -11.91 -0.45
C SER A 655 46.41 -11.44 -1.28
N TYR A 656 46.23 -11.08 -2.55
CA TYR A 656 47.26 -10.45 -3.37
C TYR A 656 47.37 -8.92 -3.17
N GLY A 657 46.50 -8.32 -2.37
CA GLY A 657 46.54 -6.88 -2.05
C GLY A 657 46.10 -5.97 -3.19
N ASP A 658 46.77 -4.83 -3.32
CA ASP A 658 46.51 -3.82 -4.34
C ASP A 658 47.73 -3.67 -5.26
N VAL A 659 47.83 -4.58 -6.24
CA VAL A 659 48.94 -4.64 -7.21
C VAL A 659 49.05 -3.38 -8.09
N ASP A 660 47.98 -2.60 -8.19
CA ASP A 660 47.90 -1.44 -9.07
C ASP A 660 48.45 -0.15 -8.43
N TYR A 661 48.82 -0.20 -7.13
CA TYR A 661 49.25 0.97 -6.37
C TYR A 661 50.77 1.22 -6.41
N GLY A 662 51.61 0.18 -6.49
CA GLY A 662 53.06 0.37 -6.62
C GLY A 662 53.92 -0.88 -6.43
N ALA A 663 55.18 -0.79 -6.89
CA ALA A 663 56.13 -1.90 -7.09
C ALA A 663 56.55 -2.74 -5.85
N LYS A 664 55.92 -2.55 -4.68
CA LYS A 664 56.14 -3.36 -3.46
C LYS A 664 54.94 -4.20 -3.04
N THR A 665 53.73 -3.90 -3.54
CA THR A 665 52.54 -4.73 -3.31
C THR A 665 52.44 -5.90 -4.32
N CYS A 666 53.46 -6.07 -5.16
CA CYS A 666 53.57 -7.07 -6.21
C CYS A 666 54.85 -7.91 -6.04
N GLY A 667 54.71 -9.22 -5.82
CA GLY A 667 55.75 -10.22 -6.10
C GLY A 667 57.07 -10.17 -5.31
N TYR A 668 57.23 -9.28 -4.32
CA TYR A 668 58.47 -9.18 -3.54
C TYR A 668 58.32 -9.88 -2.18
N GLY A 669 58.81 -11.11 -2.09
CA GLY A 669 58.83 -11.95 -0.88
C GLY A 669 58.40 -13.40 -1.14
N ASP A 670 58.69 -14.30 -0.18
CA ASP A 670 58.36 -15.73 -0.24
C ASP A 670 56.85 -15.98 -0.02
N THR A 671 56.01 -15.43 -0.91
CA THR A 671 54.53 -15.52 -0.83
C THR A 671 53.96 -16.94 -0.96
N ASP A 672 54.82 -17.93 -1.19
CA ASP A 672 54.48 -19.33 -1.45
C ASP A 672 53.61 -19.96 -0.33
N GLU A 673 54.03 -19.88 0.93
CA GLU A 673 53.38 -20.61 2.02
C GLU A 673 51.90 -20.20 2.22
N PRO A 674 51.53 -18.90 2.30
CA PRO A 674 50.13 -18.51 2.42
C PRO A 674 49.28 -18.89 1.20
N PHE A 675 49.78 -18.73 -0.03
CA PHE A 675 49.01 -19.10 -1.23
C PHE A 675 48.84 -20.62 -1.35
N GLN A 676 49.87 -21.40 -1.03
CA GLN A 676 49.77 -22.87 -0.96
C GLN A 676 48.76 -23.32 0.11
N ALA A 677 48.70 -22.65 1.27
CA ALA A 677 47.70 -22.94 2.30
C ALA A 677 46.26 -22.66 1.81
N MET A 678 46.06 -21.52 1.11
CA MET A 678 44.77 -21.19 0.49
C MET A 678 44.36 -22.18 -0.61
N ASP A 679 45.31 -22.56 -1.48
CA ASP A 679 45.09 -23.50 -2.59
C ASP A 679 44.78 -24.91 -2.10
N ASN A 680 45.52 -25.42 -1.11
CA ASN A 680 45.24 -26.72 -0.49
C ASN A 680 43.84 -26.77 0.13
N ALA A 681 43.44 -25.69 0.84
CA ALA A 681 42.12 -25.62 1.47
C ALA A 681 40.98 -25.51 0.45
N LEU A 682 41.16 -24.76 -0.66
CA LEU A 682 40.17 -24.72 -1.73
C LEU A 682 40.06 -26.06 -2.46
N LEU A 683 41.19 -26.71 -2.77
CA LEU A 683 41.25 -28.03 -3.39
C LEU A 683 40.50 -29.07 -2.56
N GLU A 684 40.72 -29.08 -1.23
CA GLU A 684 40.03 -29.98 -0.31
C GLU A 684 38.49 -29.79 -0.36
N ILE A 685 38.02 -28.55 -0.41
CA ILE A 685 36.58 -28.26 -0.55
C ILE A 685 36.06 -28.67 -1.92
N ILE A 686 36.80 -28.45 -3.01
CA ILE A 686 36.43 -28.91 -4.35
C ILE A 686 36.25 -30.44 -4.35
N GLU A 687 37.18 -31.18 -3.73
CA GLU A 687 37.09 -32.64 -3.65
C GLU A 687 35.98 -33.15 -2.74
N SER A 688 35.66 -32.45 -1.65
CA SER A 688 34.46 -32.73 -0.84
C SER A 688 33.18 -32.48 -1.64
N ARG A 689 33.07 -31.37 -2.37
CA ARG A 689 31.90 -31.06 -3.21
C ARG A 689 31.66 -32.13 -4.27
N LEU A 690 32.73 -32.61 -4.92
CA LEU A 690 32.64 -33.69 -5.91
C LEU A 690 32.19 -35.05 -5.32
N LYS A 691 32.36 -35.29 -4.00
CA LYS A 691 31.96 -36.53 -3.34
C LYS A 691 30.51 -36.53 -2.89
N ASP A 692 30.01 -35.39 -2.40
CA ASP A 692 28.60 -35.22 -1.99
C ASP A 692 27.64 -35.05 -3.17
N CYS A 693 28.18 -34.78 -4.36
CA CYS A 693 27.46 -34.61 -5.62
C CYS A 693 26.74 -35.91 -6.07
N THR A 694 25.48 -36.08 -5.65
CA THR A 694 24.60 -37.17 -6.11
C THR A 694 23.33 -36.64 -6.80
N GLY A 695 23.38 -36.43 -8.12
CA GLY A 695 22.21 -36.09 -8.94
C GLY A 695 22.47 -35.05 -10.04
N ASN A 696 21.38 -34.43 -10.53
CA ASN A 696 21.43 -33.49 -11.67
C ASN A 696 22.25 -32.21 -11.41
N ASP A 697 22.56 -31.85 -10.16
CA ASP A 697 23.48 -30.74 -9.81
C ASP A 697 24.94 -30.98 -10.30
N CYS A 698 25.25 -32.18 -10.80
CA CYS A 698 26.55 -32.50 -11.42
C CYS A 698 26.55 -32.29 -12.94
N ASN A 699 25.37 -32.18 -13.56
CA ASN A 699 25.21 -32.00 -15.00
C ASN A 699 25.30 -30.51 -15.36
N ASP A 700 26.51 -29.97 -15.19
CA ASP A 700 26.82 -28.59 -15.50
C ASP A 700 26.47 -28.25 -16.96
N VAL A 701 25.86 -27.07 -17.14
CA VAL A 701 25.66 -26.45 -18.45
C VAL A 701 27.02 -26.25 -19.13
N ALA A 702 27.05 -26.32 -20.46
CA ALA A 702 28.26 -26.06 -21.24
C ALA A 702 28.85 -24.69 -20.83
N PHE A 703 30.09 -24.71 -20.33
CA PHE A 703 30.77 -23.50 -19.89
C PHE A 703 31.09 -22.61 -21.09
N ILE A 704 30.47 -21.43 -21.11
CA ILE A 704 30.67 -20.44 -22.16
C ILE A 704 31.81 -19.53 -21.74
N LEU A 705 33.03 -19.84 -22.19
CA LEU A 705 34.19 -18.93 -22.12
C LEU A 705 34.07 -17.82 -23.18
N SER A 706 32.95 -17.09 -23.19
CA SER A 706 32.81 -15.88 -23.99
C SER A 706 33.30 -14.68 -23.19
N PRO A 707 34.09 -13.77 -23.79
CA PRO A 707 34.37 -12.47 -23.19
C PRO A 707 33.11 -11.59 -23.27
N THR A 708 32.11 -11.87 -22.44
CA THR A 708 31.03 -10.91 -22.13
C THR A 708 31.63 -9.84 -21.22
N THR A 709 32.20 -8.86 -21.91
CA THR A 709 32.90 -7.62 -21.56
C THR A 709 32.28 -6.72 -20.47
N ASP A 710 31.32 -7.17 -19.66
CA ASP A 710 30.65 -6.37 -18.64
C ASP A 710 31.11 -6.63 -17.19
N ASP A 711 31.88 -7.69 -16.92
CA ASP A 711 32.39 -8.01 -15.56
C ASP A 711 33.91 -7.86 -15.39
N MET A 712 34.53 -7.06 -16.26
CA MET A 712 35.73 -6.34 -15.86
C MET A 712 35.25 -5.07 -15.13
N GLY A 713 35.89 -4.71 -14.01
CA GLY A 713 35.88 -3.31 -13.57
C GLY A 713 36.37 -2.42 -14.72
N THR A 714 35.90 -1.18 -14.79
CA THR A 714 36.14 -0.22 -15.89
C THR A 714 37.58 -0.37 -16.37
N SER A 715 37.79 -0.77 -17.64
CA SER A 715 39.06 -1.42 -18.00
C SER A 715 40.23 -0.52 -17.62
N GLN A 716 41.32 -1.12 -17.13
CA GLN A 716 42.34 -0.35 -16.41
C GLN A 716 42.91 0.79 -17.28
N ASP A 717 42.94 0.59 -18.59
CA ASP A 717 43.38 1.59 -19.56
C ASP A 717 42.28 2.61 -19.89
N GLU A 718 40.99 2.24 -19.97
CA GLU A 718 39.89 3.24 -20.04
C GLU A 718 39.80 4.09 -18.78
N LEU A 719 39.95 3.50 -17.59
CA LEU A 719 39.96 4.24 -16.33
C LEU A 719 41.22 5.11 -16.23
N ARG A 720 42.38 4.64 -16.69
CA ARG A 720 43.59 5.47 -16.82
C ARG A 720 43.40 6.60 -17.83
N GLU A 721 42.72 6.38 -18.95
CA GLU A 721 42.48 7.37 -20.01
C GLU A 721 41.46 8.43 -19.59
N ALA A 722 40.33 8.01 -19.03
CA ALA A 722 39.32 8.90 -18.47
C ALA A 722 39.87 9.74 -17.30
N LEU A 723 40.86 9.21 -16.57
CA LEU A 723 41.53 9.88 -15.45
C LEU A 723 42.93 10.43 -15.83
N LYS A 724 43.31 10.45 -17.11
CA LYS A 724 44.54 11.11 -17.57
C LYS A 724 44.37 12.62 -17.40
N PRO A 725 45.30 13.29 -16.70
CA PRO A 725 45.20 14.72 -16.47
C PRO A 725 45.49 15.46 -17.77
N LYS A 726 44.60 16.38 -18.18
CA LYS A 726 44.88 17.35 -19.26
C LYS A 726 45.81 18.48 -18.75
N GLY A 727 46.91 18.12 -18.07
CA GLY A 727 47.84 19.04 -17.40
C GLY A 727 48.63 18.41 -16.24
N ILE A 728 49.27 19.25 -15.43
CA ILE A 728 50.06 18.82 -14.26
C ILE A 728 49.13 18.34 -13.13
N ARG A 729 49.39 17.16 -12.55
CA ARG A 729 48.57 16.62 -11.44
C ARG A 729 48.67 17.47 -10.18
N ASN A 730 47.52 17.87 -9.63
CA ASN A 730 47.41 18.33 -8.26
C ASN A 730 47.01 17.19 -7.29
N LYS A 731 47.20 17.41 -5.98
CA LYS A 731 46.96 16.42 -4.93
C LYS A 731 45.49 15.97 -4.81
N SER A 732 44.53 16.83 -5.19
CA SER A 732 43.10 16.49 -5.16
C SER A 732 42.73 15.49 -6.25
N GLN A 733 43.24 15.71 -7.47
CA GLN A 733 43.04 14.81 -8.62
C GLN A 733 43.54 13.38 -8.31
N PHE A 734 44.72 13.26 -7.69
CA PHE A 734 45.25 11.95 -7.27
C PHE A 734 44.32 11.21 -6.29
N LEU A 735 43.77 11.92 -5.30
CA LEU A 735 42.86 11.34 -4.31
C LEU A 735 41.49 10.95 -4.90
N MET A 736 40.99 11.68 -5.90
CA MET A 736 39.79 11.29 -6.65
C MET A 736 40.04 10.03 -7.47
N ASN A 737 41.15 9.96 -8.20
CA ASN A 737 41.50 8.81 -9.03
C ASN A 737 41.67 7.53 -8.17
N ASP A 738 42.36 7.62 -7.03
CA ASP A 738 42.52 6.49 -6.10
C ASP A 738 41.17 6.04 -5.49
N ARG A 739 40.27 6.99 -5.16
CA ARG A 739 38.92 6.64 -4.68
C ARG A 739 38.08 5.93 -5.74
N ALA A 740 38.10 6.40 -7.00
CA ALA A 740 37.36 5.80 -8.09
C ALA A 740 37.82 4.34 -8.33
N ARG A 741 39.12 4.13 -8.45
CA ARG A 741 39.75 2.81 -8.64
C ARG A 741 39.43 1.82 -7.52
N ARG A 742 39.45 2.25 -6.25
CA ARG A 742 39.05 1.39 -5.11
C ARG A 742 37.56 1.03 -5.14
N GLY A 743 36.70 1.97 -5.54
CA GLY A 743 35.26 1.70 -5.71
C GLY A 743 34.98 0.68 -6.82
N ASP A 744 35.72 0.78 -7.93
CA ASP A 744 35.66 -0.15 -9.06
C ASP A 744 36.11 -1.58 -8.66
N GLN A 745 37.25 -1.71 -7.96
CA GLN A 745 37.71 -3.00 -7.42
C GLN A 745 36.68 -3.62 -6.45
N GLN A 746 36.08 -2.82 -5.57
CA GLN A 746 35.05 -3.30 -4.64
C GLN A 746 33.76 -3.73 -5.37
N LEU A 747 33.41 -3.08 -6.47
CA LEU A 747 32.27 -3.46 -7.32
C LEU A 747 32.54 -4.80 -8.01
N LEU A 748 33.74 -4.99 -8.59
CA LEU A 748 34.17 -6.26 -9.20
C LEU A 748 34.08 -7.43 -8.21
N MET A 749 34.68 -7.27 -7.02
CA MET A 749 34.62 -8.27 -5.94
C MET A 749 33.17 -8.63 -5.58
N THR A 750 32.30 -7.63 -5.50
CA THR A 750 30.87 -7.82 -5.20
C THR A 750 30.14 -8.59 -6.30
N ARG A 751 30.36 -8.24 -7.57
CA ARG A 751 29.71 -8.90 -8.72
C ARG A 751 30.10 -10.37 -8.83
N ARG A 752 31.40 -10.68 -8.74
CA ARG A 752 31.90 -12.07 -8.75
C ARG A 752 31.31 -12.87 -7.59
N ARG A 753 31.27 -12.29 -6.38
CA ARG A 753 30.65 -12.90 -5.18
C ARG A 753 29.16 -13.21 -5.39
N THR A 754 28.40 -12.31 -6.03
CA THR A 754 26.99 -12.54 -6.42
C THR A 754 26.87 -13.68 -7.44
N ARG A 755 27.66 -13.66 -8.52
CA ARG A 755 27.66 -14.69 -9.57
C ARG A 755 27.86 -16.10 -9.00
N ARG A 756 28.87 -16.30 -8.16
CA ARG A 756 29.17 -17.61 -7.53
C ARG A 756 28.12 -18.10 -6.51
N MET A 757 27.17 -17.25 -6.13
CA MET A 757 26.08 -17.60 -5.21
C MET A 757 24.73 -17.83 -5.92
N ASP A 758 24.54 -17.23 -7.11
CA ASP A 758 23.25 -17.19 -7.83
C ASP A 758 23.20 -18.04 -9.10
N THR A 759 24.34 -18.53 -9.60
CA THR A 759 24.42 -19.32 -10.85
C THR A 759 24.72 -20.80 -10.60
N VAL A 760 24.28 -21.66 -11.53
CA VAL A 760 24.38 -23.13 -11.43
C VAL A 760 25.82 -23.64 -11.62
N ASP A 761 26.56 -23.08 -12.60
CA ASP A 761 27.92 -23.52 -12.96
C ASP A 761 28.98 -23.03 -11.95
N TRP A 762 29.00 -23.62 -10.76
CA TRP A 762 29.91 -23.21 -9.68
C TRP A 762 31.39 -23.45 -10.04
N ALA A 763 31.69 -24.51 -10.80
CA ALA A 763 33.05 -24.90 -11.13
C ALA A 763 33.64 -24.02 -12.24
N GLY A 764 32.86 -23.73 -13.28
CA GLY A 764 33.23 -22.84 -14.36
C GLY A 764 33.36 -21.39 -13.90
N ASN A 765 32.42 -20.89 -13.09
CA ASN A 765 32.53 -19.54 -12.55
C ASN A 765 33.76 -19.34 -11.66
N ALA A 766 34.08 -20.32 -10.80
CA ALA A 766 35.32 -20.29 -10.02
C ALA A 766 36.57 -20.39 -10.89
N LEU A 767 36.55 -21.23 -11.94
CA LEU A 767 37.66 -21.32 -12.91
C LEU A 767 37.89 -19.99 -13.61
N ASN A 768 36.81 -19.30 -14.04
CA ASN A 768 36.91 -17.99 -14.68
C ASN A 768 37.48 -16.94 -13.72
N ASP A 769 36.92 -16.82 -12.50
CA ASP A 769 37.37 -15.86 -11.48
C ASP A 769 38.86 -16.05 -11.16
N LEU A 770 39.28 -17.28 -10.86
CA LEU A 770 40.67 -17.60 -10.55
C LEU A 770 41.60 -17.35 -11.75
N SER A 771 41.18 -17.69 -12.97
CA SER A 771 41.98 -17.49 -14.19
C SER A 771 42.11 -16.01 -14.59
N GLU A 772 41.10 -15.19 -14.30
CA GLU A 772 41.13 -13.74 -14.52
C GLU A 772 42.01 -13.05 -13.48
N THR A 773 41.84 -13.35 -12.19
CA THR A 773 42.72 -12.83 -11.14
C THR A 773 44.17 -13.27 -11.33
N ARG A 774 44.40 -14.55 -11.68
CA ARG A 774 45.74 -15.05 -12.04
C ARG A 774 46.38 -14.23 -13.15
N ARG A 775 45.70 -14.04 -14.29
CA ARG A 775 46.19 -13.20 -15.41
C ARG A 775 46.50 -11.76 -14.98
N ARG A 776 45.69 -11.17 -14.09
CA ARG A 776 45.91 -9.80 -13.56
C ARG A 776 47.18 -9.70 -12.70
N ILE A 777 47.50 -10.73 -11.93
CA ILE A 777 48.63 -10.72 -10.98
C ILE A 777 49.89 -11.45 -11.47
N ASP A 778 49.84 -12.09 -12.65
CA ASP A 778 50.98 -12.79 -13.24
C ASP A 778 52.10 -11.83 -13.68
N SER A 779 51.73 -10.69 -14.30
CA SER A 779 52.65 -9.58 -14.62
C SER A 779 53.38 -8.97 -13.41
N TRP A 780 52.94 -9.35 -12.21
CA TRP A 780 53.45 -8.93 -10.91
C TRP A 780 54.19 -10.07 -10.17
N GLY A 781 54.45 -11.19 -10.83
CA GLY A 781 55.19 -12.34 -10.28
C GLY A 781 54.40 -13.25 -9.32
N LEU A 782 53.09 -13.03 -9.15
CA LEU A 782 52.26 -13.77 -8.19
C LEU A 782 51.44 -14.91 -8.83
N GLY A 783 51.30 -14.91 -10.16
CA GLY A 783 50.38 -15.79 -10.87
C GLY A 783 50.75 -17.27 -10.88
N GLU A 784 52.00 -17.65 -10.69
CA GLU A 784 52.38 -19.07 -10.53
C GLU A 784 52.00 -19.64 -9.16
N HIS A 785 51.97 -18.80 -8.12
CA HIS A 785 51.63 -19.20 -6.75
C HIS A 785 50.12 -19.23 -6.49
N TYR A 786 49.33 -18.45 -7.24
CA TYR A 786 47.90 -18.23 -6.99
C TYR A 786 47.01 -19.41 -7.43
N PHE A 787 46.58 -20.25 -6.47
CA PHE A 787 45.59 -21.32 -6.63
C PHE A 787 45.88 -22.33 -7.75
N ALA A 788 47.15 -22.63 -8.00
CA ALA A 788 47.58 -23.44 -9.14
C ALA A 788 46.95 -24.85 -9.18
N LYS A 789 46.83 -25.54 -8.04
CA LYS A 789 46.22 -26.88 -7.97
C LYS A 789 44.70 -26.82 -8.14
N SER A 790 44.05 -25.84 -7.51
CA SER A 790 42.60 -25.63 -7.62
C SER A 790 42.19 -25.27 -9.05
N ILE A 791 42.95 -24.41 -9.73
CA ILE A 791 42.75 -24.10 -11.16
C ILE A 791 42.89 -25.37 -11.99
N ALA A 792 43.97 -26.14 -11.82
CA ALA A 792 44.17 -27.40 -12.56
C ALA A 792 43.04 -28.42 -12.31
N LYS A 793 42.52 -28.51 -11.07
CA LYS A 793 41.38 -29.37 -10.74
C LYS A 793 40.08 -28.90 -11.40
N LEU A 794 39.78 -27.59 -11.36
CA LEU A 794 38.59 -27.01 -11.99
C LEU A 794 38.66 -27.12 -13.53
N SER A 795 39.82 -26.88 -14.12
CA SER A 795 40.12 -27.16 -15.54
C SER A 795 39.79 -28.61 -15.92
N ALA A 796 40.24 -29.58 -15.12
CA ALA A 796 39.96 -30.99 -15.34
C ALA A 796 38.46 -31.34 -15.20
N ILE A 797 37.74 -30.70 -14.26
CA ILE A 797 36.28 -30.87 -14.10
C ILE A 797 35.53 -30.34 -15.34
N LYS A 798 35.90 -29.16 -15.85
CA LYS A 798 35.23 -28.56 -17.02
C LYS A 798 35.71 -29.09 -18.36
N GLY A 799 36.81 -29.86 -18.40
CA GLY A 799 37.44 -30.34 -19.64
C GLY A 799 38.13 -29.23 -20.44
N ILE A 800 38.65 -28.20 -19.77
CA ILE A 800 39.17 -26.97 -20.38
C ILE A 800 40.60 -26.71 -19.91
N ASP A 801 41.52 -26.65 -20.87
CA ASP A 801 42.88 -26.21 -20.60
C ASP A 801 42.90 -24.68 -20.42
N VAL A 802 43.53 -24.21 -19.33
CA VAL A 802 43.73 -22.78 -19.06
C VAL A 802 45.19 -22.47 -19.33
N PRO A 803 45.53 -21.92 -20.51
CA PRO A 803 46.92 -21.63 -20.90
C PRO A 803 47.66 -20.75 -19.88
N ARG A 804 48.97 -20.97 -19.77
CA ARG A 804 49.83 -20.19 -18.85
C ARG A 804 50.10 -18.82 -19.46
N TYR A 805 50.34 -17.81 -18.63
CA TYR A 805 50.61 -16.45 -19.11
C TYR A 805 51.81 -16.38 -20.08
N ASN A 806 52.84 -17.20 -19.85
CA ASN A 806 54.00 -17.35 -20.74
C ASN A 806 53.67 -17.82 -22.17
N ASP A 807 52.47 -18.38 -22.42
CA ASP A 807 52.03 -18.78 -23.76
C ASP A 807 51.43 -17.61 -24.58
N TYR A 808 51.13 -16.46 -23.94
CA TYR A 808 50.49 -15.30 -24.58
C TYR A 808 51.42 -14.12 -24.89
N HIS A 809 52.58 -14.03 -24.26
CA HIS A 809 53.49 -12.90 -24.45
C HIS A 809 54.91 -13.33 -24.85
N GLN A 810 55.22 -13.16 -26.14
CA GLN A 810 56.61 -12.88 -26.51
C GLN A 810 57.07 -11.59 -25.80
N PRO A 811 58.32 -11.52 -25.34
CA PRO A 811 58.79 -10.38 -24.57
C PRO A 811 58.81 -9.11 -25.44
N LEU A 812 57.95 -8.15 -25.09
CA LEU A 812 58.16 -6.76 -25.53
C LEU A 812 59.43 -6.26 -24.84
N GLY A 813 60.45 -5.98 -25.64
CA GLY A 813 61.76 -5.56 -25.14
C GLY A 813 61.73 -4.21 -24.43
N ILE A 814 62.45 -4.18 -23.30
CA ILE A 814 63.04 -3.05 -22.55
C ILE A 814 62.62 -1.64 -22.99
#